data_AF-A0A3D8WYJ9-F1
#
_entry.id   AF-A0A3D8WYJ9-F1
#
_cell.length_a   1.000
_cell.length_b   1.000
_cell.length_c   1.000
_cell.angle_alpha   90.00
_cell.angle_beta   90.00
_cell.angle_gamma   90.00
#
_symmetry.space_group_name_H-M   'P 1'
#
loop_
_entity.id
_entity.type
_entity.pdbx_description
1 polymer ?
#
loop_
_entity_poly.entity_id
_entity_poly.type
_entity_poly.pdbx_seq_one_letter_code
_entity_poly.pdbx_strand_id
1 'polypeptide(L)'
;MDPMREELGILSDKEMTLQTLNLNNIPSVELVNPKTCSYPVIGRKYGHHSGRDIVIVNTKDQAIYEGYDYFTKIYAIDKEYCLEVEGLSVKTVQVVTSEHVVFNEIPIRTQAFGWKLEQINSMDVPEMLMNVAIRALYVTGAKSGFVKMGVLENGECIVTDINSSESEWIENPLKPSVPFSMGADVEFMLSCDGELLPASTFFSVEGPVGCDERQIEQDSGEYALVEVRPEKANSSIELFENIQKLIEKASAQVPYENVHFRAGSMPFSGYQCGGHIHFGIPLSLSLLRALDHYLAIPVALIEESKTAKLRRKTNHGGLGRYREKPYGFEYLTLSSWIIDPRITLSTLALAQLVATHHHELKSEFLFHPLTQRAYYQGNKTFLKRMWKDIKANLIKTSSYPHYQNELSFLFEMIEKEIPCDESNDIRRNWNVKISKEVYDRGHIIQIPKKLRLKYGLKEGQSTIVSAGKAISTATVHSYPFSFRHPNMVQLSKSLRDKLSLPKDWCPKLSASEGIITLGPIIGILANRPFERQTTYFHHLCRLANEKRMLVYVFEPEDIDWEKKLVKGTTINGEGLFPFPAVIYDRYFIDGRKNILIDEVRAKLQAIYKIPFVNSSNLFQLTGDKWATYELLMKEYEEFLPESRLVQNPADIAEMLDSYGEVYLKPLGGALSKGVMRIVRRPTGIFWFDLNKKVLHQFSNMEELFTLLSPLMKNNPYLVQEGIRRKQHKDKNLEIRVYMQKNEKQIWLRTGMVARLTGEDVLTEDSETNMRLSKILNSLYPNPTDRRLIINQLAKISKNIVATVEEKVGPFGELAVDLCIDQYGSIKLLEINAKPDSLFSQIRAYKLRTLAGIRLLNYASSLAGYEEEKEDLT
;
A
#
# COMPACT_ATOMS: atom_id res chain seq x y z
N MET A 1 -30.32 4.02 -26.03
CA MET A 1 -29.98 2.60 -26.26
C MET A 1 -29.58 2.01 -24.93
N ASP A 2 -30.16 0.88 -24.54
CA ASP A 2 -29.72 0.14 -23.36
C ASP A 2 -28.43 -0.59 -23.76
N PRO A 3 -27.26 -0.28 -23.17
CA PRO A 3 -26.00 -0.93 -23.52
C PRO A 3 -25.99 -2.43 -23.20
N MET A 4 -27.00 -2.97 -22.50
CA MET A 4 -27.20 -4.42 -22.35
C MET A 4 -27.85 -5.09 -23.55
N ARG A 5 -28.34 -4.32 -24.54
CA ARG A 5 -28.99 -4.82 -25.76
C ARG A 5 -28.10 -4.76 -27.00
N GLU A 6 -26.84 -4.37 -26.85
CA GLU A 6 -25.84 -4.60 -27.90
C GLU A 6 -25.40 -6.06 -27.83
N GLU A 7 -25.47 -6.78 -28.96
CA GLU A 7 -24.93 -8.13 -29.08
C GLU A 7 -23.40 -8.06 -29.10
N LEU A 8 -22.78 -7.92 -27.92
CA LEU A 8 -21.34 -8.02 -27.76
C LEU A 8 -20.97 -9.47 -27.45
N GLY A 9 -20.54 -10.20 -28.49
CA GLY A 9 -20.02 -11.57 -28.33
C GLY A 9 -18.62 -11.55 -27.72
N ILE A 10 -18.43 -12.16 -26.54
CA ILE A 10 -17.08 -12.32 -25.93
C ILE A 10 -16.14 -13.00 -26.93
N LEU A 11 -16.61 -14.06 -27.60
CA LEU A 11 -15.79 -14.85 -28.53
C LEU A 11 -15.48 -14.17 -29.87
N SER A 12 -16.16 -13.07 -30.21
CA SER A 12 -15.87 -12.31 -31.45
C SER A 12 -14.73 -11.31 -31.28
N ASP A 13 -14.25 -11.11 -30.06
CA ASP A 13 -13.14 -10.21 -29.73
C ASP A 13 -12.16 -10.94 -28.79
N LYS A 14 -10.95 -11.22 -29.31
CA LYS A 14 -9.90 -11.91 -28.55
C LYS A 14 -9.39 -11.09 -27.37
N GLU A 15 -9.32 -9.76 -27.47
CA GLU A 15 -8.94 -8.92 -26.33
C GLU A 15 -10.01 -9.04 -25.24
N MET A 16 -11.30 -8.93 -25.62
CA MET A 16 -12.42 -9.08 -24.69
C MET A 16 -12.46 -10.48 -24.05
N THR A 17 -12.15 -11.53 -24.81
CA THR A 17 -12.02 -12.89 -24.29
C THR A 17 -10.94 -12.96 -23.22
N LEU A 18 -9.73 -12.48 -23.50
CA LEU A 18 -8.62 -12.48 -22.54
C LEU A 18 -8.93 -11.62 -21.30
N GLN A 19 -9.55 -10.45 -21.48
CA GLN A 19 -10.02 -9.62 -20.38
C GLN A 19 -11.04 -10.37 -19.50
N THR A 20 -11.95 -11.12 -20.12
CA THR A 20 -12.96 -11.92 -19.40
C THR A 20 -12.34 -13.09 -18.64
N LEU A 21 -11.39 -13.82 -19.24
CA LEU A 21 -10.66 -14.91 -18.57
C LEU A 21 -9.89 -14.38 -17.36
N ASN A 22 -9.16 -13.28 -17.53
CA ASN A 22 -8.41 -12.63 -16.45
C ASN A 22 -9.34 -12.15 -15.32
N LEU A 23 -10.47 -11.51 -15.67
CA LEU A 23 -11.48 -11.09 -14.71
C LEU A 23 -12.02 -12.25 -13.86
N ASN A 24 -12.16 -13.42 -14.46
CA ASN A 24 -12.63 -14.64 -13.80
C ASN A 24 -11.50 -15.44 -13.10
N ASN A 25 -10.27 -14.93 -13.02
CA ASN A 25 -9.10 -15.66 -12.48
C ASN A 25 -8.94 -17.03 -13.17
N ILE A 26 -9.02 -17.06 -14.50
CA ILE A 26 -8.73 -18.23 -15.32
C ILE A 26 -7.31 -18.04 -15.88
N PRO A 27 -6.36 -18.96 -15.62
CA PRO A 27 -5.02 -18.87 -16.18
C PRO A 27 -5.09 -18.79 -17.71
N SER A 28 -4.61 -17.69 -18.27
CA SER A 28 -4.63 -17.43 -19.71
C SER A 28 -3.42 -16.59 -20.12
N VAL A 29 -3.24 -16.42 -21.42
CA VAL A 29 -2.28 -15.46 -21.96
C VAL A 29 -2.52 -14.05 -21.38
N GLU A 30 -1.48 -13.45 -20.82
CA GLU A 30 -1.56 -12.15 -20.13
C GLU A 30 -1.56 -10.97 -21.12
N LEU A 31 -2.51 -10.05 -20.93
CA LEU A 31 -2.53 -8.74 -21.61
C LEU A 31 -1.50 -7.80 -20.97
N VAL A 32 -0.68 -7.14 -21.79
CA VAL A 32 0.42 -6.28 -21.31
C VAL A 32 0.28 -4.85 -21.81
N ASN A 33 0.73 -3.88 -21.00
CA ASN A 33 0.79 -2.49 -21.41
C ASN A 33 2.13 -2.20 -22.11
N PRO A 34 2.13 -1.79 -23.39
CA PRO A 34 3.35 -1.56 -24.17
C PRO A 34 4.25 -0.45 -23.57
N LYS A 35 3.72 0.44 -22.73
CA LYS A 35 4.50 1.52 -22.11
C LYS A 35 5.35 1.06 -20.93
N THR A 36 4.98 -0.06 -20.31
CA THR A 36 5.56 -0.52 -19.03
C THR A 36 6.06 -1.97 -19.04
N CYS A 37 5.75 -2.75 -20.07
CA CYS A 37 6.19 -4.15 -20.18
C CYS A 37 7.66 -4.30 -20.56
N SER A 38 8.19 -5.51 -20.35
CA SER A 38 9.45 -5.99 -20.94
C SER A 38 9.19 -6.55 -22.35
N TYR A 39 10.14 -6.33 -23.25
CA TYR A 39 10.12 -6.83 -24.62
C TYR A 39 11.02 -8.07 -24.76
N PRO A 40 10.75 -9.00 -25.70
CA PRO A 40 9.71 -8.94 -26.73
C PRO A 40 8.29 -9.25 -26.21
N VAL A 41 7.27 -8.73 -26.90
CA VAL A 41 5.84 -9.01 -26.67
C VAL A 41 5.15 -9.38 -27.98
N ILE A 42 3.92 -9.88 -27.90
CA ILE A 42 3.09 -10.15 -29.07
C ILE A 42 2.16 -8.97 -29.33
N GLY A 43 2.27 -8.32 -30.49
CA GLY A 43 1.33 -7.31 -30.96
C GLY A 43 0.24 -7.95 -31.83
N ARG A 44 -1.00 -7.52 -31.65
CA ARG A 44 -2.16 -8.05 -32.39
C ARG A 44 -3.00 -6.93 -33.00
N LYS A 45 -3.52 -7.15 -34.21
CA LYS A 45 -4.48 -6.25 -34.86
C LYS A 45 -5.90 -6.82 -34.75
N TYR A 46 -6.92 -5.96 -34.73
CA TYR A 46 -8.32 -6.30 -34.52
C TYR A 46 -8.84 -7.19 -35.65
N GLY A 47 -9.48 -8.31 -35.29
CA GLY A 47 -10.03 -9.30 -36.22
C GLY A 47 -9.59 -10.74 -35.93
N HIS A 48 -10.40 -11.72 -36.31
CA HIS A 48 -10.06 -13.15 -36.25
C HIS A 48 -9.43 -13.58 -37.58
N HIS A 49 -8.11 -13.56 -37.69
CA HIS A 49 -7.39 -13.89 -38.94
C HIS A 49 -6.54 -15.16 -38.85
N SER A 50 -6.95 -16.12 -38.02
CA SER A 50 -6.26 -17.42 -37.87
C SER A 50 -4.76 -17.28 -37.60
N GLY A 51 -4.35 -16.24 -36.86
CA GLY A 51 -2.96 -16.00 -36.47
C GLY A 51 -2.15 -15.11 -37.42
N ARG A 52 -2.70 -14.67 -38.56
CA ARG A 52 -2.02 -13.76 -39.50
C ARG A 52 -1.95 -12.31 -38.99
N ASP A 53 -2.65 -12.02 -37.92
CA ASP A 53 -2.75 -10.74 -37.19
C ASP A 53 -1.71 -10.58 -36.08
N ILE A 54 -0.84 -11.58 -35.88
CA ILE A 54 0.10 -11.69 -34.76
C ILE A 54 1.52 -11.33 -35.21
N VAL A 55 2.17 -10.41 -34.50
CA VAL A 55 3.57 -10.00 -34.77
C VAL A 55 4.37 -9.98 -33.47
N ILE A 56 5.64 -10.40 -33.54
CA ILE A 56 6.58 -10.25 -32.42
C ILE A 56 7.11 -8.82 -32.44
N VAL A 57 6.79 -8.09 -31.39
CA VAL A 57 7.22 -6.71 -31.19
C VAL A 57 8.42 -6.73 -30.25
N ASN A 58 9.57 -6.29 -30.75
CA ASN A 58 10.85 -6.40 -30.03
C ASN A 58 11.20 -5.13 -29.25
N THR A 59 10.57 -4.00 -29.56
CA THR A 59 10.86 -2.72 -28.91
C THR A 59 9.62 -1.90 -28.62
N LYS A 60 9.76 -0.98 -27.66
CA LYS A 60 8.72 -0.01 -27.31
C LYS A 60 8.32 0.89 -28.47
N ASP A 61 9.28 1.27 -29.30
CA ASP A 61 9.00 2.15 -30.43
C ASP A 61 8.15 1.41 -31.47
N GLN A 62 8.46 0.14 -31.77
CA GLN A 62 7.61 -0.69 -32.64
C GLN A 62 6.18 -0.79 -32.09
N ALA A 63 6.02 -1.04 -30.79
CA ALA A 63 4.70 -1.13 -30.16
C ALA A 63 3.88 0.17 -30.27
N ILE A 64 4.53 1.33 -30.16
CA ILE A 64 3.84 2.63 -30.17
C ILE A 64 3.48 3.07 -31.60
N TYR A 65 4.33 2.79 -32.57
CA TYR A 65 4.23 3.40 -33.90
C TYR A 65 3.62 2.49 -34.99
N GLU A 66 3.57 1.18 -34.80
CA GLU A 66 3.11 0.23 -35.84
C GLU A 66 1.59 -0.10 -35.79
N GLY A 67 0.85 0.51 -34.86
CA GLY A 67 -0.62 0.51 -34.85
C GLY A 67 -1.27 -0.84 -34.53
N TYR A 68 -0.77 -1.54 -33.51
CA TYR A 68 -1.43 -2.71 -32.94
C TYR A 68 -2.55 -2.29 -31.98
N ASP A 69 -3.61 -3.10 -31.89
CA ASP A 69 -4.78 -2.81 -31.05
C ASP A 69 -4.54 -3.22 -29.59
N TYR A 70 -3.92 -4.38 -29.37
CA TYR A 70 -3.55 -4.86 -28.04
C TYR A 70 -2.30 -5.74 -28.06
N PHE A 71 -1.74 -6.00 -26.87
CA PHE A 71 -0.48 -6.73 -26.70
C PHE A 71 -0.61 -7.83 -25.66
N THR A 72 0.08 -8.95 -25.89
CA THR A 72 0.15 -10.05 -24.93
C THR A 72 1.59 -10.46 -24.61
N LYS A 73 1.80 -11.02 -23.42
CA LYS A 73 3.08 -11.61 -23.01
C LYS A 73 3.41 -12.84 -23.88
N ILE A 74 4.69 -13.05 -24.13
CA ILE A 74 5.20 -14.26 -24.80
C ILE A 74 5.39 -15.36 -23.76
N TYR A 75 4.91 -16.57 -24.07
CA TYR A 75 5.08 -17.77 -23.25
C TYR A 75 5.81 -18.85 -24.06
N ALA A 76 6.73 -19.56 -23.41
CA ALA A 76 7.26 -20.82 -23.91
C ALA A 76 6.29 -21.94 -23.52
N ILE A 77 5.71 -22.61 -24.51
CA ILE A 77 4.71 -23.67 -24.32
C ILE A 77 5.36 -25.01 -24.66
N ASP A 78 5.45 -25.91 -23.69
CA ASP A 78 6.03 -27.25 -23.88
C ASP A 78 5.07 -28.18 -24.61
N LYS A 79 3.82 -28.23 -24.14
CA LYS A 79 2.75 -29.05 -24.72
C LYS A 79 1.52 -28.19 -24.95
N GLU A 80 0.82 -28.46 -26.04
CA GLU A 80 -0.45 -27.80 -26.34
C GLU A 80 -1.54 -28.85 -26.59
N TYR A 81 -2.71 -28.60 -26.01
CA TYR A 81 -3.90 -29.44 -26.14
C TYR A 81 -5.04 -28.62 -26.73
N CYS A 82 -5.90 -29.26 -27.50
CA CYS A 82 -7.17 -28.73 -27.96
C CYS A 82 -8.30 -29.60 -27.39
N LEU A 83 -9.16 -29.00 -26.58
CA LEU A 83 -10.26 -29.70 -25.90
C LEU A 83 -11.58 -29.25 -26.51
N GLU A 84 -12.36 -30.21 -26.99
CA GLU A 84 -13.75 -29.98 -27.37
C GLU A 84 -14.62 -30.09 -26.11
N VAL A 85 -15.23 -28.97 -25.73
CA VAL A 85 -16.07 -28.87 -24.55
C VAL A 85 -17.52 -28.74 -25.00
N GLU A 86 -18.39 -29.59 -24.45
CA GLU A 86 -19.84 -29.53 -24.61
C GLU A 86 -20.51 -29.48 -23.23
N GLY A 87 -21.22 -28.38 -22.97
CA GLY A 87 -21.82 -28.12 -21.67
C GLY A 87 -20.77 -27.99 -20.59
N LEU A 88 -20.77 -28.94 -19.66
CA LEU A 88 -19.81 -29.05 -18.56
C LEU A 88 -18.91 -30.30 -18.70
N SER A 89 -18.77 -30.84 -19.92
CA SER A 89 -18.01 -32.04 -20.19
C SER A 89 -17.01 -31.85 -21.33
N VAL A 90 -15.85 -32.50 -21.24
CA VAL A 90 -14.88 -32.60 -22.34
C VAL A 90 -15.23 -33.83 -23.18
N LYS A 91 -15.49 -33.64 -24.48
CA LYS A 91 -15.86 -34.73 -25.41
C LYS A 91 -14.66 -35.38 -26.06
N THR A 92 -13.78 -34.57 -26.63
CA THR A 92 -12.56 -35.03 -27.29
C THR A 92 -11.38 -34.20 -26.83
N VAL A 93 -10.21 -34.83 -26.80
CA VAL A 93 -8.95 -34.14 -26.53
C VAL A 93 -7.96 -34.49 -27.62
N GLN A 94 -7.32 -33.46 -28.16
CA GLN A 94 -6.26 -33.58 -29.13
C GLN A 94 -4.99 -32.94 -28.58
N VAL A 95 -3.84 -33.55 -28.82
CA VAL A 95 -2.53 -32.98 -28.55
C VAL A 95 -1.91 -32.46 -29.84
N VAL A 96 -1.23 -31.33 -29.75
CA VAL A 96 -0.54 -30.73 -30.89
C VAL A 96 0.85 -31.35 -31.01
N THR A 97 1.13 -32.02 -32.14
CA THR A 97 2.41 -32.69 -32.44
C THR A 97 3.08 -32.10 -33.69
N SER A 98 4.40 -32.29 -33.83
CA SER A 98 5.18 -31.90 -35.01
C SER A 98 6.20 -32.99 -35.35
N GLU A 99 6.47 -33.19 -36.65
CA GLU A 99 7.55 -34.07 -37.13
C GLU A 99 8.95 -33.44 -36.94
N HIS A 100 9.04 -32.10 -36.82
CA HIS A 100 10.29 -31.37 -36.60
C HIS A 100 10.04 -30.22 -35.61
N VAL A 101 10.64 -30.26 -34.41
CA VAL A 101 10.58 -29.17 -33.43
C VAL A 101 11.89 -28.38 -33.50
N VAL A 102 11.84 -27.13 -33.97
CA VAL A 102 12.98 -26.22 -33.91
C VAL A 102 12.88 -25.41 -32.61
N PHE A 103 13.89 -25.51 -31.73
CA PHE A 103 13.96 -24.66 -30.54
C PHE A 103 13.93 -23.18 -30.96
N ASN A 104 13.05 -22.38 -30.35
CA ASN A 104 12.79 -20.95 -30.58
C ASN A 104 11.70 -20.53 -31.61
N GLU A 105 10.83 -21.40 -32.10
CA GLU A 105 9.64 -20.94 -32.84
C GLU A 105 8.57 -20.34 -31.90
N ILE A 106 8.14 -19.11 -32.20
CA ILE A 106 7.06 -18.39 -31.51
C ILE A 106 5.72 -18.84 -32.12
N PRO A 107 4.72 -19.25 -31.32
CA PRO A 107 3.88 -20.39 -31.67
C PRO A 107 2.65 -19.97 -32.46
N ILE A 108 2.74 -20.03 -33.79
CA ILE A 108 1.54 -20.24 -34.62
C ILE A 108 1.55 -21.73 -34.98
N ARG A 109 1.21 -22.58 -34.00
CA ARG A 109 1.10 -24.04 -34.17
C ARG A 109 -0.16 -24.37 -34.98
N THR A 110 -0.09 -24.10 -36.26
CA THR A 110 -1.17 -24.37 -37.21
C THR A 110 -0.72 -25.43 -38.20
N GLN A 111 -1.68 -26.09 -38.83
CA GLN A 111 -1.42 -27.06 -39.90
C GLN A 111 -0.59 -26.45 -41.04
N ALA A 112 -0.73 -25.13 -41.29
CA ALA A 112 0.05 -24.42 -42.30
C ALA A 112 1.57 -24.41 -42.01
N PHE A 113 1.97 -24.65 -40.75
CA PHE A 113 3.38 -24.71 -40.32
C PHE A 113 3.79 -26.13 -39.88
N GLY A 114 3.11 -27.17 -40.37
CA GLY A 114 3.52 -28.57 -40.17
C GLY A 114 3.06 -29.22 -38.86
N TRP A 115 2.24 -28.54 -38.07
CA TRP A 115 1.69 -29.07 -36.81
C TRP A 115 0.44 -29.92 -37.07
N LYS A 116 0.36 -31.09 -36.42
CA LYS A 116 -0.77 -32.03 -36.50
C LYS A 116 -1.51 -32.07 -35.17
N LEU A 117 -2.80 -32.38 -35.24
CA LEU A 117 -3.64 -32.65 -34.07
C LEU A 117 -3.86 -34.16 -33.99
N GLU A 118 -3.38 -34.77 -32.91
CA GLU A 118 -3.55 -36.20 -32.65
C GLU A 118 -4.54 -36.39 -31.51
N GLN A 119 -5.58 -37.19 -31.74
CA GLN A 119 -6.56 -37.50 -30.72
C GLN A 119 -5.96 -38.45 -29.68
N ILE A 120 -6.11 -38.10 -28.40
CA ILE A 120 -5.61 -38.88 -27.27
C ILE A 120 -6.76 -39.28 -26.34
N ASN A 121 -6.50 -40.23 -25.45
CA ASN A 121 -7.46 -40.58 -24.42
C ASN A 121 -7.55 -39.42 -23.41
N SER A 122 -8.77 -39.03 -23.02
CA SER A 122 -8.97 -37.99 -22.01
C SER A 122 -8.32 -38.37 -20.68
N MET A 123 -8.23 -39.67 -20.34
CA MET A 123 -7.56 -40.12 -19.11
C MET A 123 -6.06 -39.76 -19.04
N ASP A 124 -5.43 -39.46 -20.18
CA ASP A 124 -4.01 -39.07 -20.24
C ASP A 124 -3.78 -37.58 -19.98
N VAL A 125 -4.86 -36.81 -19.76
CA VAL A 125 -4.83 -35.35 -19.58
C VAL A 125 -5.09 -35.01 -18.11
N PRO A 126 -4.29 -34.11 -17.49
CA PRO A 126 -4.51 -33.70 -16.12
C PRO A 126 -5.93 -33.14 -15.89
N GLU A 127 -6.62 -33.61 -14.86
CA GLU A 127 -7.98 -33.17 -14.50
C GLU A 127 -8.08 -31.65 -14.32
N MET A 128 -7.04 -31.04 -13.75
CA MET A 128 -6.94 -29.58 -13.60
C MET A 128 -7.04 -28.84 -14.94
N LEU A 129 -6.46 -29.39 -16.01
CA LEU A 129 -6.50 -28.80 -17.34
C LEU A 129 -7.93 -28.86 -17.92
N MET A 130 -8.61 -29.99 -17.76
CA MET A 130 -10.01 -30.13 -18.17
C MET A 130 -10.93 -29.15 -17.45
N ASN A 131 -10.77 -29.04 -16.12
CA ASN A 131 -11.56 -28.14 -15.29
C ASN A 131 -11.34 -26.66 -15.69
N VAL A 132 -10.11 -26.28 -16.01
CA VAL A 132 -9.80 -24.93 -16.53
C VAL A 132 -10.44 -24.72 -17.89
N ALA A 133 -10.40 -25.70 -18.80
CA ALA A 133 -11.01 -25.60 -20.13
C ALA A 133 -12.54 -25.44 -20.07
N ILE A 134 -13.23 -26.29 -19.28
CA ILE A 134 -14.68 -26.19 -19.07
C ILE A 134 -15.05 -24.80 -18.54
N ARG A 135 -14.31 -24.31 -17.55
CA ARG A 135 -14.54 -22.99 -16.95
C ARG A 135 -14.27 -21.85 -17.93
N ALA A 136 -13.21 -21.96 -18.74
CA ALA A 136 -12.85 -20.99 -19.75
C ALA A 136 -13.97 -20.84 -20.79
N LEU A 137 -14.54 -21.95 -21.27
CA LEU A 137 -15.69 -21.89 -22.16
C LEU A 137 -16.94 -21.33 -21.45
N TYR A 138 -17.22 -21.78 -20.23
CA TYR A 138 -18.39 -21.36 -19.46
C TYR A 138 -18.52 -19.84 -19.36
N VAL A 139 -17.45 -19.14 -18.98
CA VAL A 139 -17.49 -17.68 -18.77
C VAL A 139 -17.66 -16.88 -20.06
N THR A 140 -17.48 -17.49 -21.23
CA THR A 140 -17.75 -16.85 -22.52
C THR A 140 -19.23 -16.86 -22.88
N GLY A 141 -20.04 -17.68 -22.20
CA GLY A 141 -21.46 -17.90 -22.52
C GLY A 141 -21.70 -18.93 -23.62
N ALA A 142 -20.65 -19.41 -24.31
CA ALA A 142 -20.78 -20.49 -25.28
C ALA A 142 -21.22 -21.79 -24.60
N LYS A 143 -22.04 -22.58 -25.30
CA LYS A 143 -22.54 -23.87 -24.82
C LYS A 143 -21.65 -25.04 -25.26
N SER A 144 -20.98 -24.87 -26.40
CA SER A 144 -19.98 -25.79 -26.94
C SER A 144 -18.88 -25.02 -27.68
N GLY A 145 -17.69 -25.61 -27.76
CA GLY A 145 -16.56 -25.00 -28.45
C GLY A 145 -15.23 -25.71 -28.18
N PHE A 146 -14.17 -25.15 -28.76
CA PHE A 146 -12.81 -25.66 -28.66
C PHE A 146 -11.97 -24.71 -27.81
N VAL A 147 -11.33 -25.27 -26.77
CA VAL A 147 -10.43 -24.55 -25.89
C VAL A 147 -9.01 -25.07 -26.10
N LYS A 148 -8.11 -24.17 -26.51
CA LYS A 148 -6.68 -24.46 -26.63
C LYS A 148 -5.98 -24.15 -25.32
N MET A 149 -5.19 -25.10 -24.85
CA MET A 149 -4.51 -25.09 -23.57
C MET A 149 -3.02 -25.31 -23.78
N GLY A 150 -2.18 -24.43 -23.24
CA GLY A 150 -0.73 -24.59 -23.20
C GLY A 150 -0.25 -25.03 -21.82
N VAL A 151 0.73 -25.93 -21.76
CA VAL A 151 1.46 -26.29 -20.55
C VAL A 151 2.85 -25.68 -20.62
N LEU A 152 3.23 -24.91 -19.60
CA LEU A 152 4.52 -24.25 -19.47
C LEU A 152 5.58 -25.19 -18.88
N GLU A 153 6.87 -24.82 -18.97
CA GLU A 153 8.00 -25.60 -18.42
C GLU A 153 7.88 -25.88 -16.91
N ASN A 154 7.26 -24.98 -16.16
CA ASN A 154 7.00 -25.16 -14.72
C ASN A 154 5.79 -26.06 -14.42
N GLY A 155 5.12 -26.60 -15.45
CA GLY A 155 3.92 -27.43 -15.36
C GLY A 155 2.59 -26.66 -15.27
N GLU A 156 2.61 -25.33 -15.22
CA GLU A 156 1.38 -24.53 -15.19
C GLU A 156 0.62 -24.62 -16.52
N CYS A 157 -0.71 -24.67 -16.43
CA CYS A 157 -1.60 -24.71 -17.60
C CYS A 157 -2.24 -23.34 -17.84
N ILE A 158 -2.23 -22.85 -19.07
CA ILE A 158 -2.86 -21.59 -19.49
C ILE A 158 -3.78 -21.79 -20.70
N VAL A 159 -4.88 -21.04 -20.75
CA VAL A 159 -5.73 -20.92 -21.94
C VAL A 159 -5.01 -20.05 -22.98
N THR A 160 -4.75 -20.61 -24.15
CA THR A 160 -4.12 -19.91 -25.28
C THR A 160 -5.15 -19.35 -26.25
N ASP A 161 -6.26 -20.07 -26.44
CA ASP A 161 -7.33 -19.64 -27.34
C ASP A 161 -8.68 -20.31 -27.04
N ILE A 162 -9.78 -19.66 -27.42
CA ILE A 162 -11.15 -20.22 -27.37
C ILE A 162 -11.88 -19.91 -28.67
N ASN A 163 -12.52 -20.92 -29.26
CA ASN A 163 -13.33 -20.77 -30.46
C ASN A 163 -14.68 -21.48 -30.29
N SER A 164 -15.76 -20.89 -30.79
CA SER A 164 -17.09 -21.51 -30.78
C SER A 164 -17.15 -22.70 -31.73
N SER A 165 -17.98 -23.70 -31.40
CA SER A 165 -18.34 -24.74 -32.36
C SER A 165 -19.29 -24.18 -33.41
N GLU A 166 -19.19 -24.65 -34.67
CA GLU A 166 -20.15 -24.34 -35.72
C GLU A 166 -21.50 -25.05 -35.50
N SER A 167 -21.49 -26.13 -34.71
CA SER A 167 -22.68 -26.92 -34.39
C SER A 167 -23.32 -26.43 -33.08
N GLU A 168 -24.61 -26.08 -33.11
CA GLU A 168 -25.34 -25.75 -31.88
C GLU A 168 -25.53 -26.99 -31.02
N TRP A 169 -24.76 -27.09 -29.93
CA TRP A 169 -25.05 -28.05 -28.87
C TRP A 169 -26.28 -27.60 -28.09
N ILE A 170 -27.29 -28.45 -28.05
CA ILE A 170 -28.55 -28.20 -27.35
C ILE A 170 -28.59 -29.10 -26.12
N GLU A 171 -28.59 -28.49 -24.94
CA GLU A 171 -28.96 -29.19 -23.72
C GLU A 171 -30.48 -29.40 -23.69
N ASN A 172 -30.92 -30.62 -23.38
CA ASN A 172 -32.32 -30.91 -23.04
C ASN A 172 -32.42 -31.00 -21.52
N PRO A 173 -32.63 -29.88 -20.80
CA PRO A 173 -32.65 -29.89 -19.35
C PRO A 173 -33.85 -30.70 -18.85
N LEU A 174 -33.57 -31.78 -18.12
CA LEU A 174 -34.61 -32.58 -17.50
C LEU A 174 -35.18 -31.83 -16.30
N LYS A 175 -36.51 -31.82 -16.19
CA LYS A 175 -37.18 -31.34 -14.98
C LYS A 175 -36.74 -32.21 -13.79
N PRO A 176 -36.19 -31.62 -12.72
CA PRO A 176 -35.78 -32.38 -11.55
C PRO A 176 -36.96 -33.10 -10.87
N SER A 177 -36.71 -34.27 -10.30
CA SER A 177 -37.68 -34.94 -9.44
C SER A 177 -37.73 -34.23 -8.08
N VAL A 178 -38.93 -33.92 -7.60
CA VAL A 178 -39.17 -33.19 -6.34
C VAL A 178 -39.91 -34.12 -5.36
N PRO A 179 -39.54 -34.17 -4.06
CA PRO A 179 -38.45 -33.41 -3.45
C PRO A 179 -37.08 -34.02 -3.77
N PHE A 180 -36.05 -33.18 -3.79
CA PHE A 180 -34.64 -33.58 -3.81
C PHE A 180 -33.95 -33.11 -2.53
N SER A 181 -32.91 -33.82 -2.12
CA SER A 181 -32.15 -33.46 -0.93
C SER A 181 -31.30 -32.19 -1.16
N MET A 182 -31.22 -31.35 -0.15
CA MET A 182 -30.36 -30.18 -0.07
C MET A 182 -29.48 -30.27 1.17
N GLY A 183 -28.26 -29.78 1.07
CA GLY A 183 -27.35 -29.58 2.20
C GLY A 183 -26.63 -28.23 2.07
N ALA A 184 -25.79 -27.91 3.03
CA ALA A 184 -24.96 -26.72 2.97
C ALA A 184 -23.68 -26.93 3.77
N ASP A 185 -22.62 -26.24 3.37
CA ASP A 185 -21.37 -26.09 4.13
C ASP A 185 -21.12 -24.58 4.22
N VAL A 186 -21.47 -23.98 5.36
CA VAL A 186 -21.46 -22.52 5.53
C VAL A 186 -20.40 -22.11 6.52
N GLU A 187 -19.51 -21.22 6.08
CA GLU A 187 -18.33 -20.83 6.82
C GLU A 187 -18.53 -19.49 7.56
N PHE A 188 -17.94 -19.34 8.74
CA PHE A 188 -17.78 -18.05 9.42
C PHE A 188 -16.43 -18.00 10.17
N MET A 189 -16.01 -16.82 10.59
CA MET A 189 -14.75 -16.59 11.30
C MET A 189 -15.00 -16.07 12.71
N LEU A 190 -14.05 -16.28 13.62
CA LEU A 190 -14.10 -15.71 14.95
C LEU A 190 -13.31 -14.41 15.04
N SER A 191 -13.81 -13.46 15.81
CA SER A 191 -13.12 -12.19 16.08
C SER A 191 -13.06 -11.94 17.57
N CYS A 192 -11.88 -11.80 18.16
CA CYS A 192 -11.72 -11.36 19.55
C CYS A 192 -11.29 -9.89 19.57
N ASP A 193 -12.06 -9.00 20.20
CA ASP A 193 -11.75 -7.56 20.28
C ASP A 193 -11.57 -6.84 18.92
N GLY A 194 -12.18 -7.37 17.86
CA GLY A 194 -12.09 -6.87 16.49
C GLY A 194 -10.94 -7.45 15.68
N GLU A 195 -10.13 -8.32 16.29
CA GLU A 195 -8.99 -8.99 15.70
C GLU A 195 -9.36 -10.45 15.38
N LEU A 196 -8.84 -11.03 14.29
CA LEU A 196 -9.10 -12.42 13.92
C LEU A 196 -8.63 -13.38 15.04
N LEU A 197 -9.46 -14.36 15.35
CA LEU A 197 -9.18 -15.48 16.24
C LEU A 197 -9.33 -16.79 15.45
N PRO A 198 -8.34 -17.71 15.47
CA PRO A 198 -8.48 -19.01 14.81
C PRO A 198 -9.68 -19.79 15.35
N ALA A 199 -10.49 -20.38 14.47
CA ALA A 199 -11.60 -21.28 14.82
C ALA A 199 -11.14 -22.47 15.66
N SER A 200 -9.93 -22.98 15.41
CA SER A 200 -9.31 -24.08 16.17
C SER A 200 -9.06 -23.75 17.66
N THR A 201 -9.28 -22.49 18.07
CA THR A 201 -9.28 -22.11 19.49
C THR A 201 -10.41 -22.81 20.26
N PHE A 202 -11.56 -23.04 19.61
CA PHE A 202 -12.75 -23.60 20.26
C PHE A 202 -13.32 -24.84 19.58
N PHE A 203 -13.03 -25.05 18.30
CA PHE A 203 -13.64 -26.12 17.51
C PHE A 203 -12.59 -27.16 17.08
N SER A 204 -12.99 -28.43 17.09
CA SER A 204 -12.27 -29.50 16.41
C SER A 204 -12.50 -29.43 14.91
N VAL A 205 -11.68 -30.13 14.11
CA VAL A 205 -11.95 -30.32 12.67
C VAL A 205 -13.24 -31.11 12.45
N GLU A 206 -13.44 -32.17 13.23
CA GLU A 206 -14.59 -33.06 13.14
C GLU A 206 -15.87 -32.46 13.73
N GLY A 207 -17.01 -32.98 13.27
CA GLY A 207 -18.33 -32.68 13.80
C GLY A 207 -19.17 -31.74 12.93
N PRO A 208 -20.45 -31.54 13.31
CA PRO A 208 -21.40 -30.72 12.55
C PRO A 208 -21.13 -29.21 12.65
N VAL A 209 -20.35 -28.80 13.65
CA VAL A 209 -19.71 -27.48 13.72
C VAL A 209 -18.25 -27.75 14.00
N GLY A 210 -17.39 -27.51 13.01
CA GLY A 210 -15.98 -27.80 13.13
C GLY A 210 -15.14 -26.83 12.31
N CYS A 211 -13.83 -27.05 12.29
CA CYS A 211 -12.94 -26.26 11.45
C CYS A 211 -13.01 -26.71 9.99
N ASP A 212 -12.97 -25.76 9.05
CA ASP A 212 -12.60 -26.05 7.66
C ASP A 212 -11.12 -26.42 7.63
N GLU A 213 -10.77 -27.51 6.95
CA GLU A 213 -9.40 -28.05 6.93
C GLU A 213 -8.42 -27.20 6.11
N ARG A 214 -8.87 -26.10 5.51
CA ARG A 214 -7.98 -25.20 4.76
C ARG A 214 -7.01 -24.51 5.70
N GLN A 215 -5.73 -24.78 5.47
CA GLN A 215 -4.60 -24.02 5.99
C GLN A 215 -3.85 -23.40 4.81
N ILE A 216 -3.64 -22.09 4.83
CA ILE A 216 -2.89 -21.41 3.77
C ILE A 216 -1.41 -21.76 3.85
N GLU A 217 -0.83 -21.74 5.04
CA GLU A 217 0.61 -21.99 5.27
C GLU A 217 0.96 -23.45 5.55
N GLN A 218 -0.05 -24.27 5.87
CA GLN A 218 0.05 -25.68 6.28
C GLN A 218 1.16 -25.91 7.33
N ASP A 219 1.26 -25.04 8.34
CA ASP A 219 2.44 -24.98 9.22
C ASP A 219 2.17 -24.97 10.73
N SER A 220 0.92 -24.87 11.17
CA SER A 220 0.62 -24.67 12.59
C SER A 220 -0.47 -25.54 13.20
N GLY A 221 -1.31 -26.19 12.39
CA GLY A 221 -2.51 -26.82 12.93
C GLY A 221 -3.61 -25.82 13.33
N GLU A 222 -3.41 -24.51 13.11
CA GLU A 222 -4.43 -23.49 13.35
C GLU A 222 -5.36 -23.36 12.13
N TYR A 223 -6.67 -23.44 12.36
CA TYR A 223 -7.70 -23.33 11.33
C TYR A 223 -8.54 -22.08 11.55
N ALA A 224 -8.83 -21.34 10.48
CA ALA A 224 -9.42 -20.01 10.56
C ALA A 224 -10.95 -19.98 10.62
N LEU A 225 -11.56 -20.89 9.86
CA LEU A 225 -12.99 -20.90 9.64
C LEU A 225 -13.64 -21.94 10.52
N VAL A 226 -14.80 -21.57 11.02
CA VAL A 226 -15.79 -22.51 11.49
C VAL A 226 -16.69 -22.84 10.29
N GLU A 227 -16.90 -24.11 10.03
CA GLU A 227 -17.82 -24.63 9.01
C GLU A 227 -19.02 -25.28 9.71
N VAL A 228 -20.22 -24.84 9.32
CA VAL A 228 -21.50 -25.37 9.77
C VAL A 228 -22.00 -26.37 8.74
N ARG A 229 -22.15 -27.64 9.17
CA ARG A 229 -22.48 -28.81 8.34
C ARG A 229 -23.81 -29.42 8.81
N PRO A 230 -24.97 -28.78 8.49
CA PRO A 230 -26.29 -29.30 8.83
C PRO A 230 -26.57 -30.66 8.20
N GLU A 231 -27.44 -31.44 8.84
CA GLU A 231 -28.02 -32.62 8.20
C GLU A 231 -28.80 -32.22 6.94
N LYS A 232 -28.67 -33.04 5.90
CA LYS A 232 -29.38 -32.83 4.63
C LYS A 232 -30.89 -32.88 4.86
N ALA A 233 -31.62 -32.05 4.14
CA ALA A 233 -33.06 -31.90 4.25
C ALA A 233 -33.72 -31.85 2.87
N ASN A 234 -35.03 -32.10 2.80
CA ASN A 234 -35.79 -32.07 1.54
C ASN A 234 -36.52 -30.73 1.32
N SER A 235 -36.43 -29.81 2.27
CA SER A 235 -37.00 -28.46 2.19
C SER A 235 -36.02 -27.42 2.71
N SER A 236 -36.09 -26.21 2.16
CA SER A 236 -35.30 -25.06 2.62
C SER A 236 -35.55 -24.70 4.09
N ILE A 237 -36.78 -24.91 4.58
CA ILE A 237 -37.19 -24.62 5.97
C ILE A 237 -36.52 -25.60 6.94
N GLU A 238 -36.59 -26.90 6.67
CA GLU A 238 -35.97 -27.92 7.51
C GLU A 238 -34.44 -27.75 7.54
N LEU A 239 -33.82 -27.44 6.40
CA LEU A 239 -32.38 -27.14 6.34
C LEU A 239 -32.03 -25.90 7.17
N PHE A 240 -32.86 -24.86 7.11
CA PHE A 240 -32.72 -23.64 7.93
C PHE A 240 -32.78 -23.96 9.44
N GLU A 241 -33.74 -24.77 9.88
CA GLU A 241 -33.87 -25.18 11.28
C GLU A 241 -32.65 -25.98 11.76
N ASN A 242 -32.10 -26.85 10.90
CA ASN A 242 -30.88 -27.59 11.20
C ASN A 242 -29.68 -26.65 11.39
N ILE A 243 -29.55 -25.63 10.53
CA ILE A 243 -28.51 -24.60 10.67
C ILE A 243 -28.70 -23.81 11.97
N GLN A 244 -29.93 -23.42 12.30
CA GLN A 244 -30.24 -22.67 13.52
C GLN A 244 -29.73 -23.40 14.78
N LYS A 245 -30.04 -24.71 14.89
CA LYS A 245 -29.58 -25.56 16.01
C LYS A 245 -28.05 -25.60 16.10
N LEU A 246 -27.36 -25.62 14.96
CA LEU A 246 -25.90 -25.64 14.93
C LEU A 246 -25.28 -24.29 15.31
N ILE A 247 -25.89 -23.16 14.95
CA ILE A 247 -25.43 -21.84 15.41
C ILE A 247 -25.57 -21.73 16.93
N GLU A 248 -26.68 -22.21 17.51
CA GLU A 248 -26.87 -22.26 18.96
C GLU A 248 -25.79 -23.13 19.64
N LYS A 249 -25.52 -24.32 19.08
CA LYS A 249 -24.44 -25.21 19.55
C LYS A 249 -23.06 -24.56 19.43
N ALA A 250 -22.79 -23.83 18.35
CA ALA A 250 -21.55 -23.10 18.15
C ALA A 250 -21.40 -21.99 19.20
N SER A 251 -22.46 -21.22 19.44
CA SER A 251 -22.48 -20.16 20.45
C SER A 251 -22.29 -20.69 21.86
N ALA A 252 -22.81 -21.87 22.18
CA ALA A 252 -22.61 -22.50 23.49
C ALA A 252 -21.14 -22.90 23.75
N GLN A 253 -20.39 -23.25 22.70
CA GLN A 253 -18.96 -23.54 22.79
C GLN A 253 -18.09 -22.28 22.88
N VAL A 254 -18.62 -21.12 22.49
CA VAL A 254 -17.92 -19.83 22.54
C VAL A 254 -18.73 -18.82 23.37
N PRO A 255 -18.79 -18.99 24.71
CA PRO A 255 -19.65 -18.21 25.59
C PRO A 255 -19.09 -16.80 25.91
N TYR A 256 -18.43 -16.14 24.95
CA TYR A 256 -17.74 -14.87 25.20
C TYR A 256 -18.35 -13.70 24.42
N GLU A 257 -18.55 -12.57 25.11
CA GLU A 257 -19.15 -11.37 24.52
C GLU A 257 -18.17 -10.61 23.61
N ASN A 258 -16.87 -10.66 23.90
CA ASN A 258 -15.82 -10.03 23.11
C ASN A 258 -15.34 -10.90 21.93
N VAL A 259 -15.83 -12.15 21.81
CA VAL A 259 -15.57 -13.04 20.67
C VAL A 259 -16.78 -13.07 19.73
N HIS A 260 -16.74 -12.35 18.62
CA HIS A 260 -17.83 -12.27 17.66
C HIS A 260 -17.73 -13.31 16.55
N PHE A 261 -18.87 -13.79 16.04
CA PHE A 261 -18.94 -14.62 14.85
C PHE A 261 -19.16 -13.72 13.63
N ARG A 262 -18.24 -13.77 12.66
CA ARG A 262 -18.20 -12.91 11.48
C ARG A 262 -18.42 -13.71 10.20
N ALA A 263 -19.41 -13.32 9.41
CA ALA A 263 -19.78 -13.97 8.15
C ALA A 263 -19.84 -12.94 7.00
N GLY A 264 -20.15 -13.40 5.79
CA GLY A 264 -20.16 -12.59 4.58
C GLY A 264 -19.08 -12.97 3.59
N SER A 265 -18.57 -11.98 2.86
CA SER A 265 -17.61 -12.24 1.78
C SER A 265 -16.18 -12.48 2.31
N MET A 266 -15.62 -11.47 2.98
CA MET A 266 -14.23 -11.48 3.44
C MET A 266 -14.13 -10.61 4.70
N PRO A 267 -14.58 -11.12 5.86
CA PRO A 267 -14.61 -10.33 7.10
C PRO A 267 -13.22 -9.85 7.54
N PHE A 268 -12.17 -10.60 7.18
CA PHE A 268 -10.78 -10.25 7.39
C PHE A 268 -10.02 -10.29 6.08
N SER A 269 -9.15 -9.30 5.85
CA SER A 269 -8.37 -9.21 4.62
C SER A 269 -7.54 -10.48 4.39
N GLY A 270 -7.69 -11.06 3.20
CA GLY A 270 -6.95 -12.25 2.77
C GLY A 270 -7.60 -13.59 3.14
N TYR A 271 -8.77 -13.58 3.80
CA TYR A 271 -9.51 -14.80 4.11
C TYR A 271 -11.01 -14.66 3.84
N GLN A 272 -11.48 -15.43 2.88
CA GLN A 272 -12.88 -15.46 2.46
C GLN A 272 -13.71 -16.45 3.27
N CYS A 273 -15.00 -16.15 3.42
CA CYS A 273 -15.99 -17.15 3.83
C CYS A 273 -16.82 -17.60 2.61
N GLY A 274 -17.16 -18.87 2.59
CA GLY A 274 -18.06 -19.53 1.63
C GLY A 274 -19.40 -19.88 2.25
N GLY A 275 -20.45 -19.88 1.43
CA GLY A 275 -21.77 -20.41 1.79
C GLY A 275 -22.19 -21.46 0.77
N HIS A 276 -21.52 -22.61 0.78
CA HIS A 276 -21.73 -23.63 -0.24
C HIS A 276 -23.10 -24.31 -0.04
N ILE A 277 -23.79 -24.58 -1.14
CA ILE A 277 -25.09 -25.26 -1.13
C ILE A 277 -24.97 -26.56 -1.91
N HIS A 278 -25.44 -27.65 -1.32
CA HIS A 278 -25.36 -28.99 -1.90
C HIS A 278 -26.71 -29.35 -2.49
N PHE A 279 -26.70 -29.84 -3.72
CA PHE A 279 -27.90 -30.27 -4.42
C PHE A 279 -27.81 -31.77 -4.69
N GLY A 280 -28.82 -32.51 -4.23
CA GLY A 280 -28.99 -33.95 -4.46
C GLY A 280 -29.54 -34.30 -5.84
N ILE A 281 -29.22 -33.50 -6.85
CA ILE A 281 -29.63 -33.68 -8.26
C ILE A 281 -28.40 -33.57 -9.17
N PRO A 282 -28.42 -34.17 -10.37
CA PRO A 282 -27.32 -34.07 -11.31
C PRO A 282 -27.03 -32.63 -11.72
N LEU A 283 -25.74 -32.30 -11.84
CA LEU A 283 -25.29 -31.03 -12.38
C LEU A 283 -25.62 -30.95 -13.88
N SER A 284 -26.05 -29.78 -14.34
CA SER A 284 -26.25 -29.46 -15.77
C SER A 284 -25.83 -28.02 -16.07
N LEU A 285 -25.58 -27.70 -17.34
CA LEU A 285 -25.18 -26.36 -17.75
C LEU A 285 -26.29 -25.35 -17.42
N SER A 286 -27.55 -25.68 -17.75
CA SER A 286 -28.72 -24.86 -17.43
C SER A 286 -28.87 -24.61 -15.94
N LEU A 287 -28.67 -25.63 -15.09
CA LEU A 287 -28.74 -25.48 -13.64
C LEU A 287 -27.66 -24.53 -13.12
N LEU A 288 -26.40 -24.72 -13.54
CA LEU A 288 -25.31 -23.86 -13.10
C LEU A 288 -25.52 -22.39 -13.52
N ARG A 289 -25.97 -22.18 -14.78
CA ARG A 289 -26.31 -20.84 -15.30
C ARG A 289 -27.46 -20.21 -14.54
N ALA A 290 -28.51 -20.99 -14.25
CA ALA A 290 -29.66 -20.51 -13.50
C ALA A 290 -29.26 -20.12 -12.07
N LEU A 291 -28.40 -20.91 -11.40
CA LEU A 291 -27.87 -20.57 -10.08
C LEU A 291 -27.03 -19.28 -10.12
N ASP A 292 -26.14 -19.13 -11.08
CA ASP A 292 -25.37 -17.88 -11.19
C ASP A 292 -26.27 -16.66 -11.42
N HIS A 293 -27.25 -16.76 -12.32
CA HIS A 293 -28.08 -15.63 -12.70
C HIS A 293 -29.19 -15.30 -11.68
N TYR A 294 -29.85 -16.32 -11.14
CA TYR A 294 -31.04 -16.16 -10.31
C TYR A 294 -30.79 -16.39 -8.82
N LEU A 295 -29.59 -16.83 -8.41
CA LEU A 295 -29.19 -16.95 -7.01
C LEU A 295 -27.96 -16.07 -6.70
N ALA A 296 -26.85 -16.21 -7.43
CA ALA A 296 -25.64 -15.45 -7.12
C ALA A 296 -25.76 -13.94 -7.39
N ILE A 297 -26.44 -13.51 -8.47
CA ILE A 297 -26.66 -12.07 -8.73
C ILE A 297 -27.57 -11.44 -7.65
N PRO A 298 -28.72 -12.02 -7.26
CA PRO A 298 -29.51 -11.51 -6.13
C PRO A 298 -28.75 -11.41 -4.81
N VAL A 299 -27.94 -12.43 -4.47
CA VAL A 299 -27.10 -12.38 -3.26
C VAL A 299 -26.02 -11.29 -3.38
N ALA A 300 -25.38 -11.14 -4.55
CA ALA A 300 -24.39 -10.09 -4.81
C ALA A 300 -24.95 -8.66 -4.70
N LEU A 301 -26.25 -8.47 -4.91
CA LEU A 301 -26.90 -7.17 -4.74
C LEU A 301 -26.98 -6.73 -3.27
N ILE A 302 -26.97 -7.66 -2.32
CA ILE A 302 -27.03 -7.36 -0.87
C ILE A 302 -25.65 -7.41 -0.18
N GLU A 303 -24.68 -8.17 -0.68
CA GLU A 303 -23.30 -8.30 -0.12
C GLU A 303 -22.55 -6.95 0.05
N GLU A 304 -21.59 -6.83 0.96
CA GLU A 304 -20.76 -5.62 1.05
C GLU A 304 -19.80 -5.51 -0.16
N SER A 305 -19.95 -4.47 -0.98
CA SER A 305 -19.18 -4.31 -2.23
C SER A 305 -17.67 -4.32 -2.02
N LYS A 306 -17.18 -3.75 -0.89
CA LYS A 306 -15.75 -3.70 -0.59
C LYS A 306 -15.16 -5.09 -0.36
N THR A 307 -15.79 -5.92 0.46
CA THR A 307 -15.31 -7.27 0.81
C THR A 307 -15.57 -8.26 -0.32
N ALA A 308 -16.74 -8.18 -0.98
CA ALA A 308 -17.11 -9.01 -2.12
C ALA A 308 -16.13 -8.89 -3.28
N LYS A 309 -15.73 -7.65 -3.65
CA LYS A 309 -14.71 -7.42 -4.69
C LYS A 309 -13.36 -8.06 -4.33
N LEU A 310 -12.98 -8.06 -3.05
CA LEU A 310 -11.71 -8.66 -2.64
C LEU A 310 -11.77 -10.19 -2.65
N ARG A 311 -12.91 -10.77 -2.24
CA ARG A 311 -13.21 -12.20 -2.34
C ARG A 311 -13.14 -12.70 -3.78
N ARG A 312 -13.83 -12.04 -4.70
CA ARG A 312 -13.90 -12.45 -6.12
C ARG A 312 -12.57 -12.33 -6.89
N LYS A 313 -11.55 -11.69 -6.29
CA LYS A 313 -10.17 -11.68 -6.79
C LYS A 313 -9.37 -12.92 -6.38
N THR A 314 -9.94 -13.82 -5.57
CA THR A 314 -9.34 -15.11 -5.23
C THR A 314 -9.97 -16.22 -6.10
N ASN A 315 -9.65 -17.48 -5.80
CA ASN A 315 -10.31 -18.61 -6.46
C ASN A 315 -11.77 -18.81 -6.03
N HIS A 316 -12.27 -18.03 -5.08
CA HIS A 316 -13.60 -18.13 -4.49
C HIS A 316 -14.54 -17.07 -5.03
N GLY A 317 -15.84 -17.38 -5.02
CA GLY A 317 -16.85 -16.42 -5.41
C GLY A 317 -16.92 -16.07 -6.88
N GLY A 318 -16.20 -16.81 -7.74
CA GLY A 318 -16.34 -16.67 -9.19
C GLY A 318 -17.62 -17.35 -9.68
N LEU A 319 -18.20 -16.81 -10.76
CA LEU A 319 -19.31 -17.46 -11.47
C LEU A 319 -18.85 -18.82 -12.02
N GLY A 320 -19.78 -19.77 -12.11
CA GLY A 320 -19.56 -21.12 -12.65
C GLY A 320 -18.72 -22.02 -11.76
N ARG A 321 -18.59 -21.72 -10.46
CA ARG A 321 -17.80 -22.54 -9.52
C ARG A 321 -18.66 -23.63 -8.88
N TYR A 322 -18.24 -24.87 -9.04
CA TYR A 322 -18.90 -26.06 -8.49
C TYR A 322 -17.89 -27.16 -8.13
N ARG A 323 -18.36 -28.19 -7.43
CA ARG A 323 -17.65 -29.45 -7.19
C ARG A 323 -18.61 -30.63 -7.32
N GLU A 324 -18.29 -31.62 -8.16
CA GLU A 324 -19.12 -32.82 -8.30
C GLU A 324 -19.00 -33.75 -7.08
N LYS A 325 -20.09 -34.46 -6.78
CA LYS A 325 -20.18 -35.44 -5.68
C LYS A 325 -20.99 -36.66 -6.12
N PRO A 326 -20.80 -37.82 -5.46
CA PRO A 326 -21.57 -39.03 -5.80
C PRO A 326 -23.10 -38.87 -5.71
N TYR A 327 -23.57 -37.92 -4.90
CA TYR A 327 -24.99 -37.64 -4.69
C TYR A 327 -25.52 -36.45 -5.52
N GLY A 328 -24.69 -35.77 -6.32
CA GLY A 328 -25.04 -34.53 -7.01
C GLY A 328 -23.85 -33.56 -7.08
N PHE A 329 -23.98 -32.34 -6.57
CA PHE A 329 -22.86 -31.37 -6.57
C PHE A 329 -22.96 -30.33 -5.45
N GLU A 330 -21.84 -29.63 -5.22
CA GLU A 330 -21.72 -28.46 -4.36
C GLU A 330 -21.58 -27.21 -5.22
N TYR A 331 -22.39 -26.19 -4.96
CA TYR A 331 -22.31 -24.86 -5.58
C TYR A 331 -21.45 -23.93 -4.72
N LEU A 332 -20.40 -23.35 -5.30
CA LEU A 332 -19.31 -22.68 -4.54
C LEU A 332 -19.26 -21.15 -4.71
N THR A 333 -20.16 -20.57 -5.51
CA THR A 333 -20.11 -19.15 -5.88
C THR A 333 -20.48 -18.21 -4.71
N LEU A 334 -21.40 -18.61 -3.82
CA LEU A 334 -21.93 -17.69 -2.80
C LEU A 334 -20.93 -17.37 -1.69
N SER A 335 -20.98 -16.13 -1.20
CA SER A 335 -20.39 -15.79 0.10
C SER A 335 -21.16 -16.48 1.23
N SER A 336 -20.64 -16.38 2.46
CA SER A 336 -21.38 -16.86 3.62
C SER A 336 -22.63 -16.00 3.85
N TRP A 337 -23.80 -16.63 3.73
CA TRP A 337 -25.12 -15.99 3.83
C TRP A 337 -25.76 -16.11 5.22
N ILE A 338 -25.08 -16.74 6.18
CA ILE A 338 -25.56 -16.99 7.55
C ILE A 338 -25.66 -15.73 8.43
N ILE A 339 -25.56 -14.53 7.85
CA ILE A 339 -25.45 -13.26 8.58
C ILE A 339 -26.75 -12.94 9.34
N ASP A 340 -27.90 -13.16 8.71
CA ASP A 340 -29.24 -12.92 9.28
C ASP A 340 -30.12 -14.13 8.97
N PRO A 341 -30.98 -14.58 9.90
CA PRO A 341 -31.82 -15.75 9.71
C PRO A 341 -32.78 -15.62 8.53
N ARG A 342 -33.31 -14.42 8.23
CA ARG A 342 -34.20 -14.20 7.09
C ARG A 342 -33.42 -14.25 5.78
N ILE A 343 -32.21 -13.68 5.71
CA ILE A 343 -31.34 -13.80 4.52
C ILE A 343 -31.01 -15.27 4.26
N THR A 344 -30.70 -16.01 5.32
CA THR A 344 -30.40 -17.44 5.30
C THR A 344 -31.56 -18.22 4.71
N LEU A 345 -32.76 -18.05 5.26
CA LEU A 345 -33.98 -18.72 4.77
C LEU A 345 -34.31 -18.30 3.34
N SER A 346 -34.27 -17.00 3.00
CA SER A 346 -34.50 -16.51 1.63
C SER A 346 -33.51 -17.10 0.63
N THR A 347 -32.23 -17.25 1.01
CA THR A 347 -31.19 -17.80 0.13
C THR A 347 -31.42 -19.28 -0.14
N LEU A 348 -31.76 -20.06 0.89
CA LEU A 348 -32.10 -21.48 0.75
C LEU A 348 -33.38 -21.68 -0.07
N ALA A 349 -34.42 -20.88 0.20
CA ALA A 349 -35.67 -20.88 -0.56
C ALA A 349 -35.44 -20.54 -2.04
N LEU A 350 -34.64 -19.51 -2.31
CA LEU A 350 -34.30 -19.10 -3.67
C LEU A 350 -33.49 -20.19 -4.39
N ALA A 351 -32.52 -20.78 -3.69
CA ALA A 351 -31.73 -21.89 -4.23
C ALA A 351 -32.61 -23.09 -4.60
N GLN A 352 -33.56 -23.48 -3.75
CA GLN A 352 -34.49 -24.57 -4.03
C GLN A 352 -35.43 -24.23 -5.21
N LEU A 353 -35.97 -23.01 -5.25
CA LEU A 353 -36.84 -22.55 -6.34
C LEU A 353 -36.10 -22.57 -7.69
N VAL A 354 -34.90 -21.99 -7.73
CA VAL A 354 -34.07 -21.92 -8.94
C VAL A 354 -33.67 -23.32 -9.39
N ALA A 355 -33.22 -24.18 -8.47
CA ALA A 355 -32.87 -25.55 -8.80
C ALA A 355 -34.06 -26.37 -9.30
N THR A 356 -35.28 -26.10 -8.81
CA THR A 356 -36.50 -26.78 -9.29
C THR A 356 -36.88 -26.35 -10.71
N HIS A 357 -36.70 -25.07 -11.04
CA HIS A 357 -37.18 -24.47 -12.30
C HIS A 357 -36.07 -24.09 -13.28
N HIS A 358 -34.84 -24.60 -13.12
CA HIS A 358 -33.71 -24.22 -13.96
C HIS A 358 -33.96 -24.43 -15.47
N HIS A 359 -34.77 -25.42 -15.84
CA HIS A 359 -35.18 -25.72 -17.21
C HIS A 359 -36.07 -24.63 -17.85
N GLU A 360 -36.71 -23.78 -17.05
CA GLU A 360 -37.57 -22.67 -17.48
C GLU A 360 -36.85 -21.30 -17.37
N LEU A 361 -35.71 -21.22 -16.66
CA LEU A 361 -35.01 -19.99 -16.29
C LEU A 361 -33.82 -19.67 -17.21
N LYS A 362 -34.05 -18.80 -18.21
CA LYS A 362 -33.03 -18.39 -19.19
C LYS A 362 -31.99 -17.41 -18.63
N SER A 363 -30.74 -17.53 -19.07
CA SER A 363 -29.61 -16.73 -18.54
C SER A 363 -28.84 -15.92 -19.59
N GLU A 364 -29.57 -15.16 -20.41
CA GLU A 364 -29.02 -14.44 -21.57
C GLU A 364 -28.06 -13.30 -21.18
N PHE A 365 -28.35 -12.56 -20.11
CA PHE A 365 -27.57 -11.36 -19.72
C PHE A 365 -26.37 -11.62 -18.80
N LEU A 366 -26.26 -12.83 -18.26
CA LEU A 366 -25.21 -13.20 -17.30
C LEU A 366 -23.81 -13.03 -17.90
N PHE A 367 -23.66 -13.40 -19.16
CA PHE A 367 -22.37 -13.47 -19.84
C PHE A 367 -21.95 -12.17 -20.52
N HIS A 368 -22.79 -11.13 -20.50
CA HIS A 368 -22.40 -9.84 -21.06
C HIS A 368 -21.13 -9.30 -20.35
N PRO A 369 -20.10 -8.81 -21.07
CA PRO A 369 -18.83 -8.40 -20.45
C PRO A 369 -18.99 -7.39 -19.31
N LEU A 370 -19.89 -6.43 -19.48
CA LEU A 370 -20.19 -5.44 -18.45
C LEU A 370 -20.88 -6.03 -17.21
N THR A 371 -21.70 -7.08 -17.38
CA THR A 371 -22.35 -7.80 -16.26
C THR A 371 -21.30 -8.52 -15.43
N GLN A 372 -20.43 -9.30 -16.07
CA GLN A 372 -19.34 -9.98 -15.38
C GLN A 372 -18.42 -8.96 -14.69
N ARG A 373 -18.04 -7.89 -15.39
CA ARG A 373 -17.23 -6.82 -14.79
C ARG A 373 -17.91 -6.20 -13.57
N ALA A 374 -19.21 -5.95 -13.64
CA ALA A 374 -19.98 -5.43 -12.51
C ALA A 374 -20.01 -6.41 -11.33
N TYR A 375 -20.20 -7.71 -11.58
CA TYR A 375 -20.14 -8.75 -10.56
C TYR A 375 -18.78 -8.77 -9.85
N TYR A 376 -17.68 -8.92 -10.59
CA TYR A 376 -16.33 -9.02 -10.02
C TYR A 376 -15.86 -7.70 -9.37
N GLN A 377 -16.38 -6.55 -9.79
CA GLN A 377 -16.06 -5.25 -9.17
C GLN A 377 -16.99 -4.86 -8.02
N GLY A 378 -18.03 -5.65 -7.72
CA GLY A 378 -19.03 -5.32 -6.69
C GLY A 378 -19.90 -4.10 -7.05
N ASN A 379 -20.12 -3.85 -8.35
CA ASN A 379 -20.92 -2.72 -8.84
C ASN A 379 -22.41 -3.06 -8.84
N LYS A 380 -23.04 -2.89 -7.67
CA LYS A 380 -24.47 -3.15 -7.45
C LYS A 380 -25.38 -2.30 -8.34
N THR A 381 -25.01 -1.05 -8.59
CA THR A 381 -25.81 -0.12 -9.41
C THR A 381 -26.01 -0.66 -10.83
N PHE A 382 -24.97 -1.27 -11.40
CA PHE A 382 -25.09 -1.91 -12.71
C PHE A 382 -25.88 -3.21 -12.63
N LEU A 383 -25.57 -4.08 -11.67
CA LEU A 383 -26.27 -5.37 -11.50
C LEU A 383 -27.78 -5.21 -11.27
N LYS A 384 -28.20 -4.15 -10.57
CA LYS A 384 -29.63 -3.90 -10.26
C LYS A 384 -30.48 -3.69 -11.52
N ARG A 385 -29.87 -3.35 -12.66
CA ARG A 385 -30.58 -3.26 -13.95
C ARG A 385 -31.23 -4.59 -14.35
N MET A 386 -30.62 -5.70 -13.97
CA MET A 386 -31.13 -7.05 -14.24
C MET A 386 -32.22 -7.47 -13.26
N TRP A 387 -32.35 -6.79 -12.12
CA TRP A 387 -33.24 -7.22 -11.03
C TRP A 387 -34.70 -7.32 -11.46
N LYS A 388 -35.18 -6.37 -12.26
CA LYS A 388 -36.57 -6.36 -12.74
C LYS A 388 -36.92 -7.63 -13.50
N ASP A 389 -36.04 -8.07 -14.40
CA ASP A 389 -36.26 -9.25 -15.23
C ASP A 389 -36.05 -10.54 -14.44
N ILE A 390 -35.04 -10.58 -13.57
CA ILE A 390 -34.80 -11.69 -12.62
C ILE A 390 -36.06 -11.92 -11.78
N LYS A 391 -36.57 -10.88 -11.10
CA LYS A 391 -37.76 -10.95 -10.25
C LYS A 391 -39.00 -11.39 -11.03
N ALA A 392 -39.23 -10.81 -12.21
CA ALA A 392 -40.38 -11.16 -13.05
C ALA A 392 -40.37 -12.64 -13.48
N ASN A 393 -39.20 -13.19 -13.79
CA ASN A 393 -39.07 -14.59 -14.18
C ASN A 393 -39.22 -15.55 -12.99
N LEU A 394 -38.68 -15.19 -11.82
CA LEU A 394 -38.89 -15.97 -10.58
C LEU A 394 -40.38 -16.06 -10.23
N ILE A 395 -41.10 -14.94 -10.28
CA ILE A 395 -42.54 -14.88 -9.95
C ILE A 395 -43.40 -15.75 -10.89
N LYS A 396 -42.98 -15.92 -12.15
CA LYS A 396 -43.70 -16.71 -13.15
C LYS A 396 -43.59 -18.22 -12.94
N THR A 397 -42.60 -18.69 -12.16
CA THR A 397 -42.42 -20.12 -11.92
C THR A 397 -43.61 -20.70 -11.14
N SER A 398 -44.00 -21.92 -11.49
CA SER A 398 -45.23 -22.54 -10.96
C SER A 398 -45.23 -22.74 -9.44
N SER A 399 -44.06 -22.87 -8.80
CA SER A 399 -43.97 -23.04 -7.35
C SER A 399 -43.67 -21.76 -6.56
N TYR A 400 -43.47 -20.61 -7.19
CA TYR A 400 -43.17 -19.34 -6.50
C TYR A 400 -44.14 -19.00 -5.35
N PRO A 401 -45.48 -19.22 -5.46
CA PRO A 401 -46.40 -18.92 -4.37
C PRO A 401 -46.07 -19.61 -3.05
N HIS A 402 -45.41 -20.78 -3.07
CA HIS A 402 -44.99 -21.51 -1.88
C HIS A 402 -43.78 -20.90 -1.18
N TYR A 403 -43.00 -20.05 -1.87
CA TYR A 403 -41.78 -19.41 -1.36
C TYR A 403 -41.94 -17.89 -1.18
N GLN A 404 -43.12 -17.34 -1.47
CA GLN A 404 -43.34 -15.90 -1.53
C GLN A 404 -43.02 -15.21 -0.20
N ASN A 405 -43.39 -15.84 0.92
CA ASN A 405 -43.16 -15.28 2.25
C ASN A 405 -41.67 -15.23 2.57
N GLU A 406 -40.96 -16.32 2.30
CA GLU A 406 -39.52 -16.49 2.53
C GLU A 406 -38.69 -15.56 1.64
N LEU A 407 -39.10 -15.32 0.39
CA LEU A 407 -38.37 -14.49 -0.57
C LEU A 407 -38.66 -12.99 -0.45
N SER A 408 -39.79 -12.62 0.15
CA SER A 408 -40.24 -11.23 0.28
C SER A 408 -39.18 -10.32 0.90
N PHE A 409 -38.49 -10.81 1.94
CA PHE A 409 -37.47 -10.07 2.66
C PHE A 409 -36.24 -9.75 1.79
N LEU A 410 -35.69 -10.75 1.11
CA LEU A 410 -34.56 -10.55 0.20
C LEU A 410 -34.93 -9.60 -0.95
N PHE A 411 -36.14 -9.74 -1.49
CA PHE A 411 -36.61 -8.88 -2.59
C PHE A 411 -36.72 -7.43 -2.14
N GLU A 412 -37.26 -7.19 -0.95
CA GLU A 412 -37.34 -5.85 -0.35
C GLU A 412 -35.95 -5.25 -0.12
N MET A 413 -34.99 -6.03 0.40
CA MET A 413 -33.61 -5.57 0.59
C MET A 413 -32.98 -5.11 -0.73
N ILE A 414 -33.16 -5.87 -1.81
CA ILE A 414 -32.62 -5.52 -3.14
C ILE A 414 -33.29 -4.25 -3.68
N GLU A 415 -34.60 -4.14 -3.55
CA GLU A 415 -35.36 -2.99 -4.06
C GLU A 415 -35.02 -1.70 -3.33
N LYS A 416 -34.89 -1.77 -2.00
CA LYS A 416 -34.54 -0.64 -1.13
C LYS A 416 -33.02 -0.40 -1.01
N GLU A 417 -32.19 -1.23 -1.64
CA GLU A 417 -30.72 -1.17 -1.58
C GLU A 417 -30.18 -1.23 -0.15
N ILE A 418 -30.81 -2.04 0.70
CA ILE A 418 -30.37 -2.24 2.09
C ILE A 418 -29.17 -3.19 2.05
N PRO A 419 -27.95 -2.73 2.41
CA PRO A 419 -26.79 -3.61 2.41
C PRO A 419 -26.85 -4.60 3.58
N CYS A 420 -26.21 -5.75 3.40
CA CYS A 420 -25.95 -6.67 4.50
C CYS A 420 -24.78 -6.16 5.34
N ASP A 421 -24.98 -6.05 6.66
CA ASP A 421 -23.92 -5.63 7.57
C ASP A 421 -23.07 -6.84 8.01
N GLU A 422 -22.00 -7.09 7.24
CA GLU A 422 -20.99 -8.12 7.53
C GLU A 422 -20.18 -7.84 8.81
N SER A 423 -20.31 -6.64 9.41
CA SER A 423 -19.55 -6.23 10.60
C SER A 423 -20.24 -6.55 11.93
N ASN A 424 -21.43 -7.14 11.90
CA ASN A 424 -22.16 -7.57 13.10
C ASN A 424 -21.80 -8.99 13.54
N ASP A 425 -22.02 -9.28 14.82
CA ASP A 425 -21.90 -10.62 15.36
C ASP A 425 -23.17 -11.39 14.99
N ILE A 426 -23.05 -12.45 14.17
CA ILE A 426 -24.23 -13.16 13.67
C ILE A 426 -25.09 -13.71 14.82
N ARG A 427 -24.50 -14.03 15.98
CA ARG A 427 -25.25 -14.50 17.15
C ARG A 427 -26.34 -13.51 17.56
N ARG A 428 -26.08 -12.21 17.44
CA ARG A 428 -27.06 -11.15 17.76
C ARG A 428 -28.21 -11.13 16.74
N ASN A 429 -27.89 -11.27 15.46
CA ASN A 429 -28.89 -11.28 14.37
C ASN A 429 -29.80 -12.52 14.46
N TRP A 430 -29.24 -13.65 14.89
CA TRP A 430 -29.96 -14.89 15.14
C TRP A 430 -30.65 -14.95 16.51
N ASN A 431 -30.59 -13.86 17.29
CA ASN A 431 -31.14 -13.77 18.64
C ASN A 431 -30.67 -14.88 19.60
N VAL A 432 -29.42 -15.32 19.42
CA VAL A 432 -28.78 -16.32 20.28
C VAL A 432 -28.25 -15.64 21.53
N LYS A 433 -28.49 -16.25 22.70
CA LYS A 433 -28.04 -15.71 23.99
C LYS A 433 -26.51 -15.80 24.09
N ILE A 434 -25.87 -14.67 24.33
CA ILE A 434 -24.42 -14.56 24.54
C ILE A 434 -24.16 -14.34 26.04
N SER A 435 -23.24 -15.11 26.63
CA SER A 435 -22.79 -14.88 28.00
C SER A 435 -21.93 -13.61 28.07
N LYS A 436 -21.88 -12.96 29.25
CA LYS A 436 -21.10 -11.73 29.48
C LYS A 436 -19.63 -12.01 29.84
N GLU A 437 -19.17 -13.25 29.66
CA GLU A 437 -17.78 -13.60 29.90
C GLU A 437 -16.87 -12.98 28.84
N VAL A 438 -15.66 -12.62 29.25
CA VAL A 438 -14.64 -12.03 28.37
C VAL A 438 -13.53 -13.06 28.18
N TYR A 439 -13.22 -13.37 26.93
CA TYR A 439 -12.08 -14.22 26.58
C TYR A 439 -10.79 -13.40 26.61
N ASP A 440 -9.89 -13.69 27.56
CA ASP A 440 -8.55 -13.15 27.56
C ASP A 440 -7.60 -14.08 26.80
N ARG A 441 -7.01 -13.56 25.73
CA ARG A 441 -6.02 -14.27 24.92
C ARG A 441 -4.64 -14.34 25.59
N GLY A 442 -4.41 -13.57 26.66
CA GLY A 442 -3.08 -13.33 27.19
C GLY A 442 -2.21 -12.54 26.20
N HIS A 443 -0.91 -12.43 26.49
CA HIS A 443 0.02 -11.71 25.62
C HIS A 443 0.48 -12.60 24.46
N ILE A 444 -0.17 -12.45 23.30
CA ILE A 444 0.12 -13.24 22.10
C ILE A 444 0.59 -12.33 20.97
N ILE A 445 1.60 -12.80 20.24
CA ILE A 445 2.00 -12.25 18.94
C ILE A 445 1.90 -13.34 17.87
N GLN A 446 1.07 -13.11 16.85
CA GLN A 446 0.93 -14.02 15.72
C GLN A 446 1.84 -13.56 14.58
N ILE A 447 2.72 -14.45 14.11
CA ILE A 447 3.79 -14.15 13.15
C ILE A 447 3.71 -15.11 11.96
N PRO A 448 3.73 -14.61 10.70
CA PRO A 448 3.70 -15.46 9.51
C PRO A 448 4.90 -16.40 9.41
N LYS A 449 4.71 -17.57 8.79
CA LYS A 449 5.74 -18.60 8.56
C LYS A 449 7.07 -18.03 8.08
N LYS A 450 7.02 -17.20 7.02
CA LYS A 450 8.20 -16.55 6.42
C LYS A 450 9.03 -15.79 7.46
N LEU A 451 8.38 -14.98 8.30
CA LEU A 451 9.07 -14.21 9.34
C LEU A 451 9.52 -15.09 10.52
N ARG A 452 8.73 -16.08 10.92
CA ARG A 452 9.12 -17.04 11.98
C ARG A 452 10.40 -17.78 11.59
N LEU A 453 10.45 -18.33 10.38
CA LEU A 453 11.62 -19.03 9.85
C LEU A 453 12.83 -18.09 9.70
N LYS A 454 12.62 -16.88 9.15
CA LYS A 454 13.68 -15.86 8.99
C LYS A 454 14.38 -15.55 10.31
N TYR A 455 13.64 -15.46 11.41
CA TYR A 455 14.17 -15.07 12.72
C TYR A 455 14.32 -16.25 13.69
N GLY A 456 14.12 -17.49 13.25
CA GLY A 456 14.26 -18.69 14.09
C GLY A 456 13.26 -18.78 15.24
N LEU A 457 12.08 -18.17 15.11
CA LEU A 457 11.03 -18.16 16.14
C LEU A 457 10.16 -19.40 16.02
N LYS A 458 9.84 -20.05 17.15
CA LYS A 458 9.01 -21.26 17.19
C LYS A 458 7.61 -20.97 17.72
N GLU A 459 6.64 -21.78 17.29
CA GLU A 459 5.30 -21.75 17.85
C GLU A 459 5.28 -22.15 19.33
N GLY A 460 4.47 -21.46 20.14
CA GLY A 460 4.41 -21.65 21.59
C GLY A 460 5.61 -21.10 22.35
N GLN A 461 6.64 -20.58 21.67
CA GLN A 461 7.80 -20.00 22.32
C GLN A 461 7.41 -18.71 23.06
N SER A 462 7.75 -18.63 24.35
CA SER A 462 7.70 -17.37 25.08
C SER A 462 8.94 -16.53 24.78
N THR A 463 8.74 -15.24 24.48
CA THR A 463 9.79 -14.33 24.04
C THR A 463 9.57 -12.93 24.57
N ILE A 464 10.62 -12.12 24.58
CA ILE A 464 10.52 -10.70 24.88
C ILE A 464 10.08 -9.96 23.62
N VAL A 465 9.06 -9.13 23.73
CA VAL A 465 8.57 -8.21 22.71
C VAL A 465 8.80 -6.79 23.18
N SER A 466 9.49 -6.00 22.38
CA SER A 466 9.75 -4.59 22.62
C SER A 466 9.08 -3.72 21.57
N ALA A 467 8.64 -2.53 21.96
CA ALA A 467 8.13 -1.52 21.06
C ALA A 467 8.58 -0.15 21.55
N GLY A 468 9.50 0.49 20.80
CA GLY A 468 10.21 1.65 21.33
C GLY A 468 11.09 1.24 22.53
N LYS A 469 10.83 1.80 23.72
CA LYS A 469 11.44 1.36 24.98
C LYS A 469 10.48 0.62 25.92
N ALA A 470 9.24 0.35 25.50
CA ALA A 470 8.33 -0.53 26.22
C ALA A 470 8.69 -2.00 25.93
N ILE A 471 8.54 -2.86 26.94
CA ILE A 471 8.89 -4.28 26.87
C ILE A 471 7.79 -5.09 27.56
N SER A 472 7.42 -6.22 26.96
CA SER A 472 6.52 -7.23 27.53
C SER A 472 6.95 -8.62 27.10
N THR A 473 6.58 -9.64 27.86
CA THR A 473 6.68 -11.03 27.40
C THR A 473 5.45 -11.39 26.57
N ALA A 474 5.63 -12.13 25.48
CA ALA A 474 4.54 -12.66 24.68
C ALA A 474 4.84 -14.09 24.21
N THR A 475 3.79 -14.85 23.94
CA THR A 475 3.88 -16.16 23.29
C THR A 475 3.76 -16.00 21.79
N VAL A 476 4.68 -16.60 21.05
CA VAL A 476 4.66 -16.62 19.58
C VAL A 476 3.66 -17.66 19.10
N HIS A 477 2.70 -17.22 18.29
CA HIS A 477 1.76 -18.08 17.57
C HIS A 477 1.98 -17.95 16.06
N SER A 478 1.50 -18.93 15.31
CA SER A 478 1.39 -18.77 13.86
C SER A 478 0.45 -17.63 13.52
N TYR A 479 0.83 -16.83 12.51
CA TYR A 479 -0.16 -16.04 11.80
C TYR A 479 -0.70 -16.93 10.67
N PRO A 480 -1.98 -17.30 10.68
CA PRO A 480 -2.44 -18.38 9.81
C PRO A 480 -2.53 -18.01 8.31
N PHE A 481 -2.18 -16.76 7.90
CA PHE A 481 -2.46 -16.24 6.55
C PHE A 481 -1.35 -15.33 5.98
N SER A 482 -0.70 -15.66 4.86
CA SER A 482 0.30 -14.75 4.25
C SER A 482 -0.06 -14.23 2.84
N PHE A 483 -1.33 -14.32 2.41
CA PHE A 483 -1.73 -14.18 0.99
C PHE A 483 -1.41 -12.83 0.31
N ARG A 484 -1.49 -11.69 1.03
CA ARG A 484 -1.22 -10.35 0.44
C ARG A 484 -0.21 -9.49 1.20
N HIS A 485 -0.03 -9.75 2.48
CA HIS A 485 0.91 -9.03 3.33
C HIS A 485 1.73 -10.05 4.12
N PRO A 486 2.73 -10.70 3.49
CA PRO A 486 3.44 -11.83 4.09
C PRO A 486 4.19 -11.50 5.37
N ASN A 487 4.31 -10.20 5.68
CA ASN A 487 5.06 -9.68 6.82
C ASN A 487 4.15 -8.96 7.83
N MET A 488 2.83 -9.18 7.80
CA MET A 488 1.90 -8.61 8.78
C MET A 488 1.91 -9.43 10.06
N VAL A 489 2.05 -8.76 11.20
CA VAL A 489 2.00 -9.38 12.53
C VAL A 489 0.78 -8.87 13.28
N GLN A 490 0.19 -9.73 14.10
CA GLN A 490 -0.99 -9.41 14.89
C GLN A 490 -0.67 -9.53 16.37
N LEU A 491 -1.17 -8.59 17.16
CA LEU A 491 -0.94 -8.51 18.60
C LEU A 491 -2.29 -8.66 19.31
N SER A 492 -2.33 -9.46 20.38
CA SER A 492 -3.49 -9.46 21.26
C SER A 492 -3.70 -8.08 21.89
N LYS A 493 -4.95 -7.74 22.21
CA LYS A 493 -5.29 -6.46 22.85
C LYS A 493 -4.51 -6.25 24.15
N SER A 494 -4.41 -7.26 25.00
CA SER A 494 -3.64 -7.19 26.25
C SER A 494 -2.15 -6.92 26.01
N LEU A 495 -1.54 -7.50 24.97
CA LEU A 495 -0.16 -7.17 24.58
C LEU A 495 -0.03 -5.73 24.07
N ARG A 496 -0.98 -5.25 23.24
CA ARG A 496 -1.01 -3.86 22.77
C ARG A 496 -1.13 -2.87 23.93
N ASP A 497 -2.07 -3.11 24.85
CA ASP A 497 -2.30 -2.27 26.01
C ASP A 497 -1.05 -2.24 26.91
N LYS A 498 -0.43 -3.41 27.12
CA LYS A 498 0.81 -3.52 27.92
C LYS A 498 1.98 -2.74 27.31
N LEU A 499 2.05 -2.66 25.98
CA LEU A 499 3.06 -1.91 25.24
C LEU A 499 2.63 -0.46 24.92
N SER A 500 1.43 -0.05 25.34
CA SER A 500 0.82 1.26 25.01
C SER A 500 0.76 1.56 23.50
N LEU A 501 0.40 0.55 22.72
CA LEU A 501 0.35 0.64 21.26
C LEU A 501 -1.04 1.01 20.74
N PRO A 502 -1.14 1.79 19.65
CA PRO A 502 -2.43 2.07 19.02
C PRO A 502 -3.12 0.80 18.54
N LYS A 503 -4.46 0.77 18.66
CA LYS A 503 -5.30 -0.36 18.25
C LYS A 503 -5.07 -0.74 16.78
N ASP A 504 -5.09 0.23 15.88
CA ASP A 504 -5.07 -0.01 14.43
C ASP A 504 -3.66 -0.02 13.82
N TRP A 505 -2.61 0.09 14.64
CA TRP A 505 -1.24 0.08 14.14
C TRP A 505 -0.73 -1.35 13.92
N CYS A 506 -0.31 -1.66 12.70
CA CYS A 506 0.30 -2.94 12.33
C CYS A 506 1.82 -2.75 12.17
N PRO A 507 2.64 -3.15 13.17
CA PRO A 507 4.06 -2.87 13.18
C PRO A 507 4.85 -3.73 12.17
N LYS A 508 6.05 -3.29 11.79
CA LYS A 508 7.07 -4.21 11.27
C LYS A 508 7.71 -4.98 12.43
N LEU A 509 8.19 -6.18 12.11
CA LEU A 509 8.88 -7.05 13.03
C LEU A 509 10.35 -7.19 12.62
N SER A 510 11.23 -6.89 13.57
CA SER A 510 12.62 -7.34 13.58
C SER A 510 12.82 -8.27 14.77
N ALA A 511 13.74 -9.22 14.68
CA ALA A 511 14.12 -10.01 15.83
C ALA A 511 15.61 -10.38 15.79
N SER A 512 16.25 -10.27 16.95
CA SER A 512 17.66 -10.58 17.16
C SER A 512 17.82 -11.19 18.55
N GLU A 513 18.64 -12.23 18.69
CA GLU A 513 18.94 -12.86 19.98
C GLU A 513 17.68 -13.29 20.77
N GLY A 514 16.60 -13.64 20.07
CA GLY A 514 15.32 -14.01 20.70
C GLY A 514 14.55 -12.84 21.30
N ILE A 515 14.85 -11.59 20.94
CA ILE A 515 14.04 -10.42 21.28
C ILE A 515 13.35 -9.93 20.02
N ILE A 516 12.02 -9.85 20.07
CA ILE A 516 11.20 -9.26 19.02
C ILE A 516 11.11 -7.76 19.23
N THR A 517 11.32 -6.98 18.17
CA THR A 517 11.21 -5.52 18.19
C THR A 517 10.16 -5.07 17.17
N LEU A 518 9.15 -4.35 17.66
CA LEU A 518 8.01 -3.82 16.92
C LEU A 518 8.21 -2.33 16.62
N GLY A 519 8.12 -1.94 15.35
CA GLY A 519 8.40 -0.56 14.98
C GLY A 519 8.89 -0.37 13.56
N PRO A 520 9.73 0.66 13.31
CA PRO A 520 10.24 1.64 14.28
C PRO A 520 9.16 2.57 14.84
N ILE A 521 9.36 3.00 16.09
CA ILE A 521 8.58 4.07 16.74
C ILE A 521 9.46 5.32 16.81
N ILE A 522 9.00 6.42 16.21
CA ILE A 522 9.73 7.67 16.05
C ILE A 522 8.99 8.78 16.78
N GLY A 523 9.67 9.46 17.69
CA GLY A 523 9.13 10.64 18.38
C GLY A 523 9.67 11.92 17.76
N ILE A 524 8.78 12.83 17.36
CA ILE A 524 9.16 14.17 16.90
C ILE A 524 9.05 15.13 18.09
N LEU A 525 10.19 15.65 18.55
CA LEU A 525 10.23 16.61 19.64
C LEU A 525 10.08 18.03 19.07
N ALA A 526 8.97 18.71 19.32
CA ALA A 526 8.67 20.04 18.75
C ALA A 526 7.76 20.86 19.67
N ASN A 527 7.86 22.19 19.59
CA ASN A 527 7.05 23.13 20.38
C ASN A 527 5.69 23.43 19.72
N ARG A 528 4.62 23.52 20.53
CA ARG A 528 3.27 23.93 20.15
C ARG A 528 3.11 25.47 20.28
N PRO A 529 2.23 26.09 19.45
CA PRO A 529 1.60 25.50 18.27
C PRO A 529 2.65 25.17 17.20
N PHE A 530 2.45 24.08 16.44
CA PHE A 530 3.43 23.63 15.45
C PHE A 530 3.55 24.54 14.20
N GLU A 531 2.65 25.53 14.08
CA GLU A 531 2.61 26.54 13.02
C GLU A 531 2.96 25.98 11.63
N ARG A 532 4.03 26.49 11.00
CA ARG A 532 4.50 26.14 9.66
C ARG A 532 4.90 24.66 9.53
N GLN A 533 5.24 23.99 10.63
CA GLN A 533 5.67 22.59 10.64
C GLN A 533 4.50 21.60 10.60
N THR A 534 3.28 22.02 10.93
CA THR A 534 2.08 21.16 11.00
C THR A 534 1.91 20.31 9.74
N THR A 535 1.98 20.92 8.57
CA THR A 535 1.81 20.22 7.28
C THR A 535 2.95 19.24 6.97
N TYR A 536 4.14 19.47 7.53
CA TYR A 536 5.29 18.58 7.39
C TYR A 536 5.15 17.37 8.32
N PHE A 537 4.75 17.58 9.58
CA PHE A 537 4.50 16.48 10.51
C PHE A 537 3.37 15.57 10.04
N HIS A 538 2.25 16.12 9.55
CA HIS A 538 1.19 15.30 8.94
C HIS A 538 1.69 14.48 7.74
N HIS A 539 2.58 15.07 6.92
CA HIS A 539 3.18 14.36 5.80
C HIS A 539 4.07 13.20 6.26
N LEU A 540 4.90 13.41 7.30
CA LEU A 540 5.72 12.34 7.88
C LEU A 540 4.87 11.24 8.52
N CYS A 541 3.83 11.58 9.30
CA CYS A 541 2.91 10.59 9.88
C CYS A 541 2.23 9.74 8.80
N ARG A 542 1.82 10.35 7.69
CA ARG A 542 1.21 9.62 6.56
C ARG A 542 2.21 8.66 5.91
N LEU A 543 3.41 9.12 5.58
CA LEU A 543 4.47 8.28 4.99
C LEU A 543 4.91 7.15 5.94
N ALA A 544 4.96 7.43 7.24
CA ALA A 544 5.27 6.45 8.26
C ALA A 544 4.19 5.35 8.32
N ASN A 545 2.91 5.73 8.28
CA ASN A 545 1.81 4.76 8.23
C ASN A 545 1.88 3.86 6.99
N GLU A 546 2.15 4.44 5.81
CA GLU A 546 2.39 3.68 4.56
C GLU A 546 3.57 2.69 4.72
N LYS A 547 4.58 3.05 5.52
CA LYS A 547 5.75 2.23 5.83
C LYS A 547 5.63 1.38 7.09
N ARG A 548 4.44 1.29 7.71
CA ARG A 548 4.17 0.53 8.95
C ARG A 548 5.05 0.97 10.14
N MET A 549 5.43 2.25 10.16
CA MET A 549 6.15 2.91 11.24
C MET A 549 5.15 3.74 12.08
N LEU A 550 5.46 3.93 13.37
CA LEU A 550 4.67 4.81 14.23
C LEU A 550 5.42 6.13 14.45
N VAL A 551 4.77 7.25 14.11
CA VAL A 551 5.29 8.60 14.34
C VAL A 551 4.29 9.38 15.18
N TYR A 552 4.76 10.02 16.24
CA TYR A 552 3.99 10.99 17.02
C TYR A 552 4.84 12.23 17.35
N VAL A 553 4.17 13.36 17.55
CA VAL A 553 4.79 14.65 17.92
C VAL A 553 4.52 14.92 19.39
N PHE A 554 5.52 15.42 20.13
CA PHE A 554 5.40 15.71 21.57
C PHE A 554 6.30 16.87 22.02
N GLU A 555 5.96 17.47 23.16
CA GLU A 555 6.74 18.48 23.87
C GLU A 555 7.44 17.88 25.11
N PRO A 556 8.47 18.55 25.66
CA PRO A 556 9.12 18.11 26.91
C PRO A 556 8.16 17.79 28.06
N GLU A 557 7.08 18.57 28.19
CA GLU A 557 6.09 18.46 29.26
C GLU A 557 5.16 17.25 29.09
N ASP A 558 5.11 16.65 27.88
CA ASP A 558 4.28 15.48 27.59
C ASP A 558 4.91 14.16 28.07
N ILE A 559 6.13 14.20 28.61
CA ILE A 559 6.90 13.01 29.00
C ILE A 559 6.54 12.58 30.43
N ASP A 560 5.95 11.39 30.56
CA ASP A 560 5.84 10.67 31.84
C ASP A 560 7.10 9.80 32.03
N TRP A 561 8.07 10.33 32.79
CA TRP A 561 9.35 9.66 33.03
C TRP A 561 9.23 8.39 33.87
N GLU A 562 8.24 8.30 34.76
CA GLU A 562 8.06 7.14 35.64
C GLU A 562 7.49 5.96 34.86
N LYS A 563 6.44 6.21 34.07
CA LYS A 563 5.79 5.17 33.25
C LYS A 563 6.51 4.93 31.93
N LYS A 564 7.47 5.79 31.57
CA LYS A 564 8.16 5.78 30.26
C LYS A 564 7.17 5.88 29.09
N LEU A 565 6.17 6.75 29.26
CA LEU A 565 5.15 7.05 28.26
C LEU A 565 5.25 8.51 27.82
N VAL A 566 4.76 8.79 26.62
CA VAL A 566 4.70 10.14 26.07
C VAL A 566 3.29 10.41 25.59
N LYS A 567 2.71 11.55 26.01
CA LYS A 567 1.49 12.07 25.41
C LYS A 567 1.85 12.65 24.03
N GLY A 568 1.42 11.98 22.97
CA GLY A 568 1.79 12.35 21.60
C GLY A 568 0.58 12.75 20.76
N THR A 569 0.83 13.48 19.67
CA THR A 569 -0.16 13.78 18.63
C THR A 569 0.22 13.05 17.33
N THR A 570 -0.74 12.32 16.75
CA THR A 570 -0.61 11.62 15.46
C THR A 570 -1.61 12.17 14.44
N ILE A 571 -1.65 11.61 13.23
CA ILE A 571 -2.69 11.93 12.24
C ILE A 571 -4.11 11.54 12.70
N ASN A 572 -4.21 10.60 13.64
CA ASN A 572 -5.48 10.10 14.20
C ASN A 572 -5.89 10.81 15.50
N GLY A 573 -5.12 11.81 15.95
CA GLY A 573 -5.36 12.54 17.20
C GLY A 573 -4.32 12.29 18.29
N GLU A 574 -4.63 12.75 19.49
CA GLU A 574 -3.79 12.58 20.68
C GLU A 574 -3.91 11.18 21.29
N GLY A 575 -2.83 10.69 21.89
CA GLY A 575 -2.79 9.41 22.58
C GLY A 575 -1.57 9.28 23.50
N LEU A 576 -1.51 8.18 24.25
CA LEU A 576 -0.33 7.78 25.02
C LEU A 576 0.46 6.76 24.21
N PHE A 577 1.77 6.97 24.13
CA PHE A 577 2.68 6.13 23.35
C PHE A 577 3.88 5.72 24.21
N PRO A 578 4.52 4.57 23.93
CA PRO A 578 5.77 4.23 24.58
C PRO A 578 6.87 5.21 24.17
N PHE A 579 7.89 5.34 25.02
CA PHE A 579 9.13 6.04 24.66
C PHE A 579 9.63 5.59 23.28
N PRO A 580 10.03 6.53 22.41
CA PRO A 580 10.34 6.21 21.03
C PRO A 580 11.67 5.45 20.92
N ALA A 581 11.85 4.71 19.83
CA ALA A 581 13.11 4.08 19.50
C ALA A 581 14.15 5.09 18.98
N VAL A 582 13.69 6.20 18.41
CA VAL A 582 14.53 7.27 17.84
C VAL A 582 13.79 8.62 17.92
N ILE A 583 14.53 9.70 18.13
CA ILE A 583 13.97 11.05 18.21
C ILE A 583 14.36 11.87 16.98
N TYR A 584 13.37 12.54 16.39
CA TYR A 584 13.58 13.61 15.43
C TYR A 584 13.36 14.96 16.13
N ASP A 585 14.46 15.62 16.50
CA ASP A 585 14.40 16.89 17.22
C ASP A 585 14.13 18.06 16.27
N ARG A 586 12.94 18.65 16.42
CA ARG A 586 12.42 19.80 15.69
C ARG A 586 12.03 20.95 16.63
N TYR A 587 12.58 20.96 17.85
CA TYR A 587 12.30 21.96 18.87
C TYR A 587 13.21 23.18 18.68
N PHE A 588 12.64 24.35 18.36
CA PHE A 588 13.40 25.59 18.16
C PHE A 588 13.57 26.36 19.48
N ILE A 589 14.73 27.01 19.68
CA ILE A 589 15.03 27.82 20.87
C ILE A 589 15.03 29.31 20.47
N ASP A 590 14.10 30.09 21.03
CA ASP A 590 13.99 31.54 20.77
C ASP A 590 14.96 32.39 21.62
N GLY A 591 16.26 32.21 21.39
CA GLY A 591 17.30 33.16 21.84
C GLY A 591 17.59 33.22 23.34
N ARG A 592 16.86 32.50 24.21
CA ARG A 592 17.25 32.25 25.62
C ARG A 592 17.62 30.78 25.79
N LYS A 593 18.70 30.48 26.51
CA LYS A 593 18.99 29.11 26.96
C LYS A 593 17.78 28.58 27.72
N ASN A 594 17.15 27.55 27.18
CA ASN A 594 16.07 26.84 27.85
C ASN A 594 16.68 25.61 28.54
N ILE A 595 16.99 25.74 29.84
CA ILE A 595 17.65 24.68 30.61
C ILE A 595 16.87 23.36 30.53
N LEU A 596 15.53 23.44 30.49
CA LEU A 596 14.65 22.28 30.44
C LEU A 596 14.87 21.42 29.19
N ILE A 597 14.97 22.02 28.00
CA ILE A 597 15.12 21.23 26.75
C ILE A 597 16.47 20.52 26.69
N ASP A 598 17.53 21.16 27.20
CA ASP A 598 18.86 20.58 27.20
C ASP A 598 18.96 19.42 28.21
N GLU A 599 18.32 19.54 29.37
CA GLU A 599 18.18 18.43 30.34
C GLU A 599 17.38 17.27 29.75
N VAL A 600 16.27 17.55 29.07
CA VAL A 600 15.43 16.53 28.42
C VAL A 600 16.21 15.79 27.34
N ARG A 601 16.93 16.51 26.47
CA ARG A 601 17.82 15.92 25.45
C ARG A 601 18.88 15.02 26.08
N ALA A 602 19.58 15.54 27.08
CA ALA A 602 20.63 14.80 27.78
C ALA A 602 20.06 13.54 28.45
N LYS A 603 18.89 13.63 29.08
CA LYS A 603 18.23 12.50 29.73
C LYS A 603 17.81 11.42 28.73
N LEU A 604 17.16 11.80 27.63
CA LEU A 604 16.74 10.87 26.56
C LEU A 604 17.94 10.16 25.90
N GLN A 605 19.01 10.90 25.63
CA GLN A 605 20.20 10.37 24.97
C GLN A 605 21.09 9.55 25.93
N ALA A 606 21.43 10.09 27.10
CA ALA A 606 22.43 9.51 28.00
C ALA A 606 21.84 8.44 28.92
N ILE A 607 20.62 8.62 29.44
CA ILE A 607 19.99 7.69 30.38
C ILE A 607 19.17 6.63 29.62
N TYR A 608 18.30 7.05 28.71
CA TYR A 608 17.41 6.12 27.99
C TYR A 608 18.00 5.54 26.71
N LYS A 609 19.21 5.98 26.32
CA LYS A 609 19.93 5.51 25.12
C LYS A 609 19.02 5.57 23.87
N ILE A 610 18.32 6.68 23.70
CA ILE A 610 17.49 6.93 22.51
C ILE A 610 18.34 7.74 21.52
N PRO A 611 18.65 7.20 20.33
CA PRO A 611 19.36 7.94 19.30
C PRO A 611 18.53 9.09 18.76
N PHE A 612 19.22 10.13 18.30
CA PHE A 612 18.62 11.28 17.65
C PHE A 612 18.99 11.27 16.18
N VAL A 613 18.05 11.61 15.30
CA VAL A 613 18.36 11.83 13.87
C VAL A 613 19.44 12.89 13.73
N ASN A 614 19.26 14.02 14.41
CA ASN A 614 20.25 15.09 14.54
C ASN A 614 20.43 15.37 16.04
N SER A 615 21.67 15.29 16.54
CA SER A 615 22.00 15.39 17.96
C SER A 615 22.22 16.84 18.42
N SER A 616 22.27 17.07 19.74
CA SER A 616 22.57 18.38 20.32
C SER A 616 23.93 18.94 19.91
N ASN A 617 24.93 18.08 19.68
CA ASN A 617 26.26 18.50 19.25
C ASN A 617 26.24 19.20 17.88
N LEU A 618 25.41 18.69 16.95
CA LEU A 618 25.22 19.33 15.65
C LEU A 618 24.52 20.70 15.80
N PHE A 619 23.52 20.79 16.66
CA PHE A 619 22.83 22.07 16.92
C PHE A 619 23.75 23.11 17.57
N GLN A 620 24.65 22.68 18.47
CA GLN A 620 25.66 23.55 19.07
C GLN A 620 26.64 24.08 18.01
N LEU A 621 27.17 23.22 17.14
CA LEU A 621 28.10 23.64 16.08
C LEU A 621 27.42 24.58 15.07
N THR A 622 26.27 24.18 14.51
CA THR A 622 25.57 24.98 13.48
C THR A 622 24.94 26.27 14.03
N GLY A 623 24.73 26.36 15.35
CA GLY A 623 24.29 27.57 16.02
C GLY A 623 25.41 28.60 16.26
N ASP A 624 26.67 28.21 16.10
CA ASP A 624 27.85 29.07 16.26
C ASP A 624 28.55 29.29 14.91
N LYS A 625 28.43 30.50 14.37
CA LYS A 625 28.98 30.88 13.07
C LYS A 625 30.51 30.81 13.03
N TRP A 626 31.18 31.15 14.14
CA TRP A 626 32.64 31.14 14.20
C TRP A 626 33.16 29.71 14.30
N ALA A 627 32.59 28.89 15.17
CA ALA A 627 32.97 27.48 15.30
C ALA A 627 32.78 26.70 13.99
N THR A 628 31.69 26.99 13.25
CA THR A 628 31.46 26.42 11.91
C THR A 628 32.52 26.88 10.91
N TYR A 629 32.87 28.17 10.91
CA TYR A 629 33.90 28.72 10.03
C TYR A 629 35.28 28.11 10.32
N GLU A 630 35.71 28.08 11.58
CA GLU A 630 37.01 27.50 11.98
C GLU A 630 37.13 26.02 11.61
N LEU A 631 36.05 25.25 11.72
CA LEU A 631 36.02 23.85 11.32
C LEU A 631 36.28 23.71 9.81
N LEU A 632 35.56 24.49 9.00
CA LEU A 632 35.55 24.34 7.55
C LEU A 632 36.73 25.04 6.88
N MET A 633 37.30 26.08 7.49
CA MET A 633 38.46 26.83 6.96
C MET A 633 39.64 25.91 6.64
N LYS A 634 39.87 24.87 7.44
CA LYS A 634 41.03 23.98 7.31
C LYS A 634 41.11 23.25 5.96
N GLU A 635 39.97 22.90 5.37
CA GLU A 635 39.89 22.08 4.16
C GLU A 635 39.13 22.76 3.01
N TYR A 636 38.35 23.79 3.32
CA TYR A 636 37.41 24.42 2.38
C TYR A 636 37.57 25.95 2.31
N GLU A 637 38.76 26.47 2.63
CA GLU A 637 39.10 27.90 2.60
C GLU A 637 38.66 28.57 1.28
N GLU A 638 38.91 27.94 0.13
CA GLU A 638 38.56 28.48 -1.19
C GLU A 638 37.05 28.75 -1.36
N PHE A 639 36.22 27.95 -0.69
CA PHE A 639 34.76 28.07 -0.72
C PHE A 639 34.22 28.97 0.38
N LEU A 640 35.04 29.40 1.34
CA LEU A 640 34.59 30.27 2.40
C LEU A 640 34.83 31.74 2.03
N PRO A 641 33.95 32.65 2.48
CA PRO A 641 34.25 34.06 2.48
C PRO A 641 35.25 34.41 3.60
N GLU A 642 36.23 35.27 3.34
CA GLU A 642 37.14 35.74 4.39
C GLU A 642 36.32 36.32 5.55
N SER A 643 36.55 35.77 6.74
CA SER A 643 35.82 36.14 7.95
C SER A 643 36.80 36.26 9.12
N ARG A 644 36.60 37.29 9.96
CA ARG A 644 37.39 37.54 11.17
C ARG A 644 36.49 37.73 12.39
N LEU A 645 36.90 37.15 13.51
CA LEU A 645 36.27 37.45 14.79
C LEU A 645 36.61 38.89 15.18
N VAL A 646 35.59 39.72 15.42
CA VAL A 646 35.81 41.13 15.75
C VAL A 646 36.25 41.24 17.21
N GLN A 647 37.50 41.60 17.42
CA GLN A 647 38.08 41.88 18.74
C GLN A 647 38.11 43.38 19.02
N ASN A 648 38.31 44.18 17.97
CA ASN A 648 38.39 45.62 18.05
C ASN A 648 37.78 46.27 16.77
N PRO A 649 37.48 47.57 16.79
CA PRO A 649 36.88 48.23 15.61
C PRO A 649 37.79 48.26 14.37
N ALA A 650 39.12 48.21 14.53
CA ALA A 650 40.05 48.22 13.40
C ALA A 650 39.90 46.97 12.52
N ASP A 651 39.51 45.82 13.09
CA ASP A 651 39.23 44.59 12.32
C ASP A 651 38.15 44.83 11.24
N ILE A 652 37.15 45.68 11.54
CA ILE A 652 36.09 46.05 10.59
C ILE A 652 36.62 47.03 9.54
N ALA A 653 37.47 47.99 9.94
CA ALA A 653 38.10 48.92 9.01
C ALA A 653 38.94 48.19 7.96
N GLU A 654 39.82 47.30 8.40
CA GLU A 654 40.73 46.56 7.52
C GLU A 654 39.97 45.67 6.52
N MET A 655 38.95 44.96 6.99
CA MET A 655 38.08 44.18 6.11
C MET A 655 37.33 45.08 5.12
N LEU A 656 36.84 46.24 5.56
CA LEU A 656 36.16 47.18 4.69
C LEU A 656 37.12 47.83 3.67
N ASP A 657 38.38 48.07 4.04
CA ASP A 657 39.43 48.58 3.15
C ASP A 657 39.79 47.56 2.08
N SER A 658 39.85 46.27 2.46
CA SER A 658 40.22 45.17 1.56
C SER A 658 39.11 44.82 0.57
N TYR A 659 37.84 44.83 1.03
CA TYR A 659 36.71 44.30 0.25
C TYR A 659 35.71 45.36 -0.22
N GLY A 660 35.70 46.55 0.38
CA GLY A 660 34.75 47.63 0.10
C GLY A 660 33.32 47.38 0.60
N GLU A 661 32.94 46.13 0.86
CA GLU A 661 31.66 45.71 1.39
C GLU A 661 31.84 44.56 2.38
N VAL A 662 31.23 44.65 3.56
CA VAL A 662 31.33 43.63 4.62
C VAL A 662 29.99 43.42 5.33
N TYR A 663 29.81 42.22 5.88
CA TYR A 663 28.69 41.87 6.74
C TYR A 663 29.18 41.65 8.18
N LEU A 664 28.54 42.34 9.11
CA LEU A 664 28.72 42.15 10.55
C LEU A 664 27.61 41.22 11.06
N LYS A 665 27.97 40.05 11.57
CA LYS A 665 27.04 39.00 12.01
C LYS A 665 27.27 38.65 13.48
N PRO A 666 26.24 38.61 14.34
CA PRO A 666 26.41 38.12 15.71
C PRO A 666 26.74 36.61 15.68
N LEU A 667 27.61 36.14 16.59
CA LEU A 667 28.02 34.72 16.62
C LEU A 667 26.81 33.80 16.78
N GLY A 668 26.01 34.06 17.82
CA GLY A 668 24.73 33.39 18.06
C GLY A 668 23.54 34.12 17.40
N GLY A 669 22.49 33.37 17.08
CA GLY A 669 21.23 33.91 16.57
C GLY A 669 20.85 33.37 15.19
N ALA A 670 19.54 33.34 14.92
CA ALA A 670 18.91 32.80 13.72
C ALA A 670 18.12 33.87 12.95
N LEU A 671 17.66 33.54 11.73
CA LEU A 671 16.79 34.38 10.90
C LEU A 671 17.37 35.76 10.56
N SER A 672 18.69 35.84 10.37
CA SER A 672 19.40 37.10 10.08
C SER A 672 19.23 38.21 11.13
N LYS A 673 18.69 37.90 12.33
CA LYS A 673 18.47 38.89 13.38
C LYS A 673 19.81 39.47 13.83
N GLY A 674 19.98 40.79 13.63
CA GLY A 674 21.17 41.54 14.05
C GLY A 674 22.30 41.56 13.03
N VAL A 675 22.09 41.04 11.81
CA VAL A 675 23.07 41.14 10.71
C VAL A 675 23.05 42.56 10.13
N MET A 676 24.22 43.16 9.99
CA MET A 676 24.39 44.50 9.45
C MET A 676 25.27 44.46 8.20
N ARG A 677 24.89 45.21 7.16
CA ARG A 677 25.67 45.37 5.93
C ARG A 677 26.35 46.74 5.94
N ILE A 678 27.66 46.78 5.70
CA ILE A 678 28.46 48.00 5.68
C ILE A 678 29.14 48.10 4.32
N VAL A 679 28.94 49.23 3.64
CA VAL A 679 29.46 49.47 2.29
C VAL A 679 30.23 50.79 2.26
N ARG A 680 31.46 50.78 1.75
CA ARG A 680 32.23 51.98 1.49
C ARG A 680 32.01 52.42 0.04
N ARG A 681 31.53 53.65 -0.13
CA ARG A 681 31.35 54.30 -1.44
C ARG A 681 32.16 55.60 -1.48
N PRO A 682 32.39 56.20 -2.67
CA PRO A 682 33.08 57.49 -2.78
C PRO A 682 32.42 58.62 -1.95
N THR A 683 31.11 58.50 -1.67
CA THR A 683 30.31 59.48 -0.93
C THR A 683 30.27 59.26 0.58
N GLY A 684 31.01 58.27 1.10
CA GLY A 684 31.07 57.94 2.53
C GLY A 684 30.79 56.47 2.83
N ILE A 685 30.60 56.16 4.11
CA ILE A 685 30.33 54.81 4.59
C ILE A 685 28.84 54.66 4.85
N PHE A 686 28.24 53.63 4.30
CA PHE A 686 26.80 53.35 4.40
C PHE A 686 26.58 52.12 5.25
N TRP A 687 25.68 52.24 6.22
CA TRP A 687 25.26 51.17 7.13
C TRP A 687 23.79 50.85 6.91
N PHE A 688 23.50 49.56 6.76
CA PHE A 688 22.15 49.03 6.60
C PHE A 688 21.87 48.02 7.71
N ASP A 689 21.00 48.38 8.64
CA ASP A 689 20.40 47.42 9.56
C ASP A 689 19.28 46.67 8.81
N LEU A 690 19.56 45.42 8.46
CA LEU A 690 18.65 44.58 7.66
C LEU A 690 17.32 44.29 8.37
N ASN A 691 17.26 44.44 9.70
CA ASN A 691 16.03 44.28 10.46
C ASN A 691 15.19 45.57 10.48
N LYS A 692 15.84 46.73 10.63
CA LYS A 692 15.13 48.02 10.80
C LYS A 692 14.92 48.78 9.50
N LYS A 693 15.54 48.34 8.39
CA LYS A 693 15.53 49.02 7.09
C LYS A 693 15.99 50.48 7.17
N VAL A 694 16.87 50.80 8.12
CA VAL A 694 17.38 52.17 8.29
C VAL A 694 18.76 52.25 7.64
N LEU A 695 18.89 53.23 6.74
CA LEU A 695 20.16 53.61 6.14
C LEU A 695 20.77 54.71 6.99
N HIS A 696 21.99 54.48 7.48
CA HIS A 696 22.80 55.53 8.08
C HIS A 696 24.00 55.80 7.17
N GLN A 697 24.28 57.08 6.94
CA GLN A 697 25.48 57.53 6.24
C GLN A 697 26.44 58.13 7.26
N PHE A 698 27.69 57.69 7.19
CA PHE A 698 28.78 58.17 8.03
C PHE A 698 29.85 58.82 7.16
N SER A 699 30.39 59.93 7.65
CA SER A 699 31.42 60.71 6.94
C SER A 699 32.80 60.06 7.07
N ASN A 700 33.03 59.30 8.15
CA ASN A 700 34.29 58.64 8.47
C ASN A 700 34.09 57.38 9.34
N MET A 701 35.16 56.62 9.57
CA MET A 701 35.12 55.40 10.38
C MET A 701 34.89 55.66 11.88
N GLU A 702 35.26 56.83 12.41
CA GLU A 702 35.09 57.16 13.84
C GLU A 702 33.60 57.27 14.23
N GLU A 703 32.78 57.85 13.35
CA GLU A 703 31.33 57.92 13.53
C GLU A 703 30.70 56.52 13.56
N LEU A 704 31.12 55.63 12.65
CA LEU A 704 30.69 54.23 12.62
C LEU A 704 31.09 53.49 13.91
N PHE A 705 32.32 53.69 14.39
CA PHE A 705 32.81 53.05 15.61
C PHE A 705 32.09 53.52 16.87
N THR A 706 31.71 54.79 16.93
CA THR A 706 30.92 55.35 18.04
C THR A 706 29.57 54.62 18.15
N LEU A 707 28.95 54.27 17.02
CA LEU A 707 27.71 53.49 17.00
C LEU A 707 27.92 52.00 17.31
N LEU A 708 29.01 51.40 16.81
CA LEU A 708 29.28 49.97 16.98
C LEU A 708 29.78 49.59 18.37
N SER A 709 30.49 50.50 19.06
CA SER A 709 31.11 50.22 20.37
C SER A 709 30.13 49.70 21.44
N PRO A 710 28.92 50.29 21.63
CA PRO A 710 27.93 49.77 22.57
C PRO A 710 27.34 48.40 22.17
N LEU A 711 27.22 48.13 20.87
CA LEU A 711 26.68 46.87 20.33
C LEU A 711 27.67 45.72 20.53
N MET A 712 28.95 45.99 20.28
CA MET A 712 30.05 45.03 20.41
C MET A 712 30.42 44.71 21.87
N LYS A 713 30.13 45.61 22.82
CA LYS A 713 30.43 45.40 24.25
C LYS A 713 29.59 44.28 24.89
N ASN A 714 28.38 44.03 24.35
CA ASN A 714 27.41 43.12 24.94
C ASN A 714 27.26 41.79 24.17
N ASN A 715 27.71 41.72 22.91
CA ASN A 715 27.63 40.52 22.09
C ASN A 715 28.86 40.40 21.18
N PRO A 716 29.45 39.20 21.03
CA PRO A 716 30.54 38.99 20.08
C PRO A 716 30.00 39.00 18.64
N TYR A 717 30.80 39.54 17.71
CA TYR A 717 30.47 39.63 16.28
C TYR A 717 31.58 39.06 15.40
N LEU A 718 31.17 38.59 14.22
CA LEU A 718 32.01 38.20 13.10
C LEU A 718 31.89 39.26 12.01
N VAL A 719 33.01 39.73 11.46
CA VAL A 719 33.04 40.51 10.22
C VAL A 719 33.39 39.58 9.07
N GLN A 720 32.64 39.65 7.96
CA GLN A 720 32.78 38.76 6.81
C GLN A 720 32.75 39.57 5.51
N GLU A 721 33.54 39.17 4.51
CA GLU A 721 33.53 39.79 3.19
C GLU A 721 32.12 39.80 2.56
N GLY A 722 31.81 40.87 1.84
CA GLY A 722 30.61 40.99 1.03
C GLY A 722 30.75 40.19 -0.27
N ILE A 723 30.01 39.09 -0.38
CA ILE A 723 30.00 38.30 -1.62
C ILE A 723 29.07 38.98 -2.63
N ARG A 724 29.62 39.41 -3.77
CA ARG A 724 28.82 39.83 -4.94
C ARG A 724 28.25 38.62 -5.66
N ARG A 725 27.04 38.25 -5.26
CA ARG A 725 26.34 37.06 -5.74
C ARG A 725 25.88 37.25 -7.18
N LYS A 726 25.93 36.17 -7.95
CA LYS A 726 25.34 36.12 -9.29
C LYS A 726 23.83 36.37 -9.18
N GLN A 727 23.32 37.22 -10.05
CA GLN A 727 21.92 37.64 -10.02
C GLN A 727 21.09 36.97 -11.12
N HIS A 728 19.80 36.80 -10.85
CA HIS A 728 18.79 36.46 -11.85
C HIS A 728 17.62 37.41 -11.72
N LYS A 729 17.41 38.27 -12.74
CA LYS A 729 16.37 39.32 -12.75
C LYS A 729 16.46 40.22 -11.50
N ASP A 730 17.64 40.79 -11.28
CA ASP A 730 17.96 41.73 -10.18
C ASP A 730 17.76 41.17 -8.76
N LYS A 731 17.70 39.83 -8.64
CA LYS A 731 17.68 39.12 -7.36
C LYS A 731 18.93 38.27 -7.20
N ASN A 732 19.53 38.29 -6.02
CA ASN A 732 20.68 37.48 -5.66
C ASN A 732 20.30 36.00 -5.61
N LEU A 733 21.13 35.14 -6.23
CA LEU A 733 20.95 33.70 -6.24
C LEU A 733 21.68 33.05 -5.06
N GLU A 734 20.90 32.48 -4.15
CA GLU A 734 21.38 31.49 -3.17
C GLU A 734 20.88 30.09 -3.55
N ILE A 735 21.64 29.08 -3.19
CA ILE A 735 21.40 27.68 -3.54
C ILE A 735 21.45 26.86 -2.26
N ARG A 736 20.27 26.39 -1.82
CA ARG A 736 20.18 25.42 -0.73
C ARG A 736 20.32 24.01 -1.28
N VAL A 737 21.38 23.32 -0.89
CA VAL A 737 21.59 21.90 -1.17
C VAL A 737 21.14 21.09 0.04
N TYR A 738 20.08 20.31 -0.13
CA TYR A 738 19.55 19.50 0.96
C TYR A 738 20.13 18.09 0.92
N MET A 739 20.91 17.78 1.96
CA MET A 739 21.65 16.53 2.12
C MET A 739 20.98 15.68 3.20
N GLN A 740 20.78 14.39 2.90
CA GLN A 740 20.22 13.43 3.85
C GLN A 740 20.91 12.09 3.72
N LYS A 741 21.01 11.37 4.82
CA LYS A 741 21.40 9.96 4.81
C LYS A 741 20.24 9.09 4.35
N ASN A 742 20.57 8.01 3.67
CA ASN A 742 19.63 6.92 3.41
C ASN A 742 19.67 5.86 4.53
N GLU A 743 18.93 4.77 4.36
CA GLU A 743 18.90 3.60 5.24
C GLU A 743 20.27 2.96 5.49
N LYS A 744 21.21 3.08 4.54
CA LYS A 744 22.59 2.60 4.68
C LYS A 744 23.52 3.61 5.35
N GLN A 745 22.96 4.69 5.87
CA GLN A 745 23.67 5.80 6.51
C GLN A 745 24.67 6.51 5.58
N ILE A 746 24.43 6.49 4.26
CA ILE A 746 25.26 7.14 3.25
C ILE A 746 24.67 8.50 2.87
N TRP A 747 25.51 9.52 2.83
CA TRP A 747 25.14 10.88 2.40
C TRP A 747 24.70 10.94 0.94
N LEU A 748 23.46 11.39 0.71
CA LEU A 748 22.88 11.63 -0.61
C LEU A 748 22.33 13.04 -0.71
N ARG A 749 22.44 13.63 -1.91
CA ARG A 749 21.72 14.85 -2.25
C ARG A 749 20.24 14.52 -2.50
N THR A 750 19.33 15.10 -1.72
CA THR A 750 17.88 14.95 -1.94
C THR A 750 17.38 15.95 -2.97
N GLY A 751 17.84 17.20 -2.91
CA GLY A 751 17.48 18.20 -3.91
C GLY A 751 18.26 19.49 -3.74
N MET A 752 18.09 20.38 -4.70
CA MET A 752 18.66 21.73 -4.68
C MET A 752 17.57 22.74 -4.99
N VAL A 753 17.49 23.80 -4.20
CA VAL A 753 16.51 24.88 -4.34
C VAL A 753 17.25 26.18 -4.53
N ALA A 754 16.83 26.95 -5.55
CA ALA A 754 17.30 28.31 -5.72
C ALA A 754 16.43 29.24 -4.88
N ARG A 755 17.05 30.03 -4.00
CA ARG A 755 16.41 31.07 -3.19
C ARG A 755 16.82 32.42 -3.80
N LEU A 756 15.84 33.17 -4.28
CA LEU A 756 16.08 34.50 -4.88
C LEU A 756 15.73 35.58 -3.85
N THR A 757 16.74 36.34 -3.43
CA THR A 757 16.62 37.40 -2.43
C THR A 757 16.89 38.78 -3.04
N GLY A 758 16.19 39.82 -2.56
CA GLY A 758 16.41 41.21 -3.00
C GLY A 758 17.69 41.81 -2.40
N GLU A 759 18.11 42.98 -2.89
CA GLU A 759 19.34 43.65 -2.42
C GLU A 759 19.24 44.27 -1.01
N ASP A 760 18.04 44.67 -0.58
CA ASP A 760 17.88 45.58 0.58
C ASP A 760 17.23 44.98 1.83
N VAL A 761 16.67 43.76 1.80
CA VAL A 761 15.98 43.18 2.96
C VAL A 761 16.05 41.64 2.97
N LEU A 762 16.58 41.05 4.04
CA LEU A 762 16.49 39.61 4.33
C LEU A 762 15.25 39.30 5.18
N THR A 763 14.06 39.67 4.71
CA THR A 763 12.78 39.24 5.33
C THR A 763 12.15 38.14 4.49
N GLU A 764 11.61 37.11 5.14
CA GLU A 764 11.00 35.93 4.50
C GLU A 764 9.95 36.30 3.42
N ASP A 765 9.25 37.42 3.56
CA ASP A 765 8.21 37.88 2.62
C ASP A 765 8.74 38.39 1.26
N SER A 766 10.06 38.53 1.10
CA SER A 766 10.71 38.99 -0.14
C SER A 766 11.43 37.89 -0.93
N GLU A 767 11.51 36.68 -0.36
CA GLU A 767 12.23 35.54 -0.92
C GLU A 767 11.36 34.78 -1.94
N THR A 768 11.90 34.52 -3.13
CA THR A 768 11.23 33.70 -4.14
C THR A 768 11.97 32.39 -4.34
N ASN A 769 11.36 31.28 -3.94
CA ASN A 769 11.93 29.94 -4.10
C ASN A 769 11.60 29.34 -5.46
N MET A 770 12.61 28.80 -6.14
CA MET A 770 12.47 28.21 -7.47
C MET A 770 13.29 26.93 -7.61
N ARG A 771 12.93 26.11 -8.61
CA ARG A 771 13.76 24.97 -9.00
C ARG A 771 15.09 25.48 -9.56
N LEU A 772 16.20 25.03 -8.99
CA LEU A 772 17.55 25.46 -9.43
C LEU A 772 17.76 25.27 -10.93
N SER A 773 17.27 24.17 -11.51
CA SER A 773 17.39 23.90 -12.95
C SER A 773 16.80 25.00 -13.83
N LYS A 774 15.71 25.66 -13.41
CA LYS A 774 15.12 26.78 -14.17
C LYS A 774 16.06 27.98 -14.21
N ILE A 775 16.71 28.27 -13.08
CA ILE A 775 17.64 29.40 -12.97
C ILE A 775 18.93 29.10 -13.73
N LEU A 776 19.49 27.90 -13.56
CA LEU A 776 20.72 27.50 -14.26
C LEU A 776 20.55 27.42 -15.77
N ASN A 777 19.37 27.05 -16.29
CA ASN A 777 19.10 27.11 -17.73
C ASN A 777 19.22 28.53 -18.30
N SER A 778 18.87 29.55 -17.51
CA SER A 778 18.99 30.95 -17.91
C SER A 778 20.42 31.47 -17.76
N LEU A 779 21.13 31.07 -16.70
CA LEU A 779 22.47 31.58 -16.38
C LEU A 779 23.59 30.88 -17.13
N TYR A 780 23.37 29.63 -17.55
CA TYR A 780 24.35 28.78 -18.24
C TYR A 780 23.66 28.09 -19.42
N PRO A 781 23.63 28.70 -20.62
CA PRO A 781 22.96 28.14 -21.80
C PRO A 781 23.54 26.80 -22.28
N ASN A 782 24.83 26.56 -22.03
CA ASN A 782 25.50 25.31 -22.36
C ASN A 782 25.14 24.18 -21.36
N PRO A 783 24.61 23.02 -21.81
CA PRO A 783 24.33 21.87 -20.96
C PRO A 783 25.52 21.33 -20.16
N THR A 784 26.73 21.40 -20.73
CA THR A 784 27.95 20.89 -20.09
C THR A 784 28.30 21.72 -18.86
N ASP A 785 28.29 23.05 -18.98
CA ASP A 785 28.58 23.97 -17.88
C ASP A 785 27.55 23.83 -16.75
N ARG A 786 26.27 23.64 -17.10
CA ARG A 786 25.21 23.32 -16.12
C ARG A 786 25.50 22.04 -15.36
N ARG A 787 25.94 21.00 -16.04
CA ARG A 787 26.28 19.72 -15.39
C ARG A 787 27.49 19.87 -14.48
N LEU A 788 28.50 20.61 -14.91
CA LEU A 788 29.71 20.87 -14.13
C LEU A 788 29.39 21.61 -12.82
N ILE A 789 28.66 22.73 -12.88
CA ILE A 789 28.32 23.50 -11.68
C ILE A 789 27.44 22.69 -10.72
N ILE A 790 26.46 21.93 -11.23
CA ILE A 790 25.61 21.06 -10.39
C ILE A 790 26.45 19.98 -9.68
N ASN A 791 27.43 19.40 -10.38
CA ASN A 791 28.31 18.39 -9.80
C ASN A 791 29.26 18.98 -8.77
N GLN A 792 29.80 20.18 -9.00
CA GLN A 792 30.64 20.88 -8.03
C GLN A 792 29.87 21.21 -6.76
N LEU A 793 28.68 21.83 -6.88
CA LEU A 793 27.79 22.13 -5.76
C LEU A 793 27.48 20.85 -4.94
N ALA A 794 27.20 19.74 -5.63
CA ALA A 794 26.92 18.46 -4.98
C ALA A 794 28.14 17.86 -4.27
N LYS A 795 29.32 17.94 -4.90
CA LYS A 795 30.59 17.43 -4.34
C LYS A 795 30.99 18.21 -3.10
N ILE A 796 30.98 19.55 -3.18
CA ILE A 796 31.29 20.44 -2.05
C ILE A 796 30.34 20.16 -0.88
N SER A 797 29.03 20.10 -1.15
CA SER A 797 28.03 19.82 -0.11
C SER A 797 28.24 18.46 0.54
N LYS A 798 28.60 17.42 -0.24
CA LYS A 798 28.89 16.08 0.27
C LYS A 798 30.12 16.06 1.18
N ASN A 799 31.16 16.79 0.80
CA ASN A 799 32.39 16.88 1.57
C ASN A 799 32.16 17.65 2.90
N ILE A 800 31.46 18.78 2.84
CA ILE A 800 31.09 19.57 4.03
C ILE A 800 30.32 18.72 5.05
N VAL A 801 29.27 18.00 4.63
CA VAL A 801 28.49 17.17 5.58
C VAL A 801 29.33 16.05 6.20
N ALA A 802 30.30 15.50 5.47
CA ALA A 802 31.20 14.48 5.98
C ALA A 802 32.16 15.05 7.04
N THR A 803 32.80 16.20 6.77
CA THR A 803 33.68 16.87 7.74
C THR A 803 32.92 17.30 9.00
N VAL A 804 31.68 17.78 8.85
CA VAL A 804 30.83 18.12 10.00
C VAL A 804 30.52 16.87 10.83
N GLU A 805 30.22 15.74 10.18
CA GLU A 805 29.92 14.47 10.84
C GLU A 805 31.11 13.91 11.62
N GLU A 806 32.32 14.00 11.07
CA GLU A 806 33.55 13.64 11.79
C GLU A 806 33.73 14.44 13.08
N LYS A 807 33.31 15.70 13.09
CA LYS A 807 33.42 16.58 14.27
C LYS A 807 32.34 16.33 15.32
N VAL A 808 31.08 16.17 14.93
CA VAL A 808 29.93 16.16 15.86
C VAL A 808 29.35 14.76 16.13
N GLY A 809 29.81 13.76 15.39
CA GLY A 809 29.26 12.42 15.36
C GLY A 809 28.10 12.27 14.36
N PRO A 810 27.49 11.08 14.28
CA PRO A 810 26.50 10.76 13.26
C PRO A 810 25.24 11.64 13.28
N PHE A 811 24.78 12.07 12.10
CA PHE A 811 23.50 12.78 11.94
C PHE A 811 22.84 12.51 10.58
N GLY A 812 21.55 12.81 10.46
CA GLY A 812 20.71 12.34 9.36
C GLY A 812 20.44 13.35 8.26
N GLU A 813 20.45 14.65 8.57
CA GLU A 813 20.16 15.70 7.60
C GLU A 813 20.90 17.02 7.85
N LEU A 814 21.22 17.73 6.77
CA LEU A 814 21.78 19.08 6.81
C LEU A 814 21.44 19.81 5.50
N ALA A 815 21.11 21.09 5.59
CA ALA A 815 21.12 21.97 4.43
C ALA A 815 22.46 22.72 4.35
N VAL A 816 23.04 22.74 3.15
CA VAL A 816 24.25 23.51 2.83
C VAL A 816 23.83 24.65 1.91
N ASP A 817 23.92 25.88 2.40
CA ASP A 817 23.50 27.06 1.65
C ASP A 817 24.71 27.71 1.00
N LEU A 818 24.73 27.67 -0.33
CA LEU A 818 25.81 28.11 -1.19
C LEU A 818 25.35 29.31 -2.04
N CYS A 819 26.28 30.07 -2.59
CA CYS A 819 26.03 30.96 -3.71
C CYS A 819 27.10 30.79 -4.78
N ILE A 820 26.84 31.38 -5.94
CA ILE A 820 27.83 31.54 -7.00
C ILE A 820 28.10 33.04 -7.08
N ASP A 821 29.37 33.45 -7.02
CA ASP A 821 29.73 34.86 -7.17
C ASP A 821 29.66 35.30 -8.64
N GLN A 822 29.85 36.60 -8.89
CA GLN A 822 29.85 37.19 -10.23
C GLN A 822 30.98 36.65 -11.14
N TYR A 823 32.03 36.06 -10.56
CA TYR A 823 33.17 35.48 -11.27
C TYR A 823 33.01 33.98 -11.54
N GLY A 824 31.97 33.35 -11.00
CA GLY A 824 31.65 31.93 -11.19
C GLY A 824 32.17 31.02 -10.08
N SER A 825 32.76 31.55 -9.02
CA SER A 825 33.25 30.78 -7.88
C SER A 825 32.09 30.44 -6.93
N ILE A 826 32.13 29.25 -6.34
CA ILE A 826 31.14 28.81 -5.35
C ILE A 826 31.59 29.30 -3.97
N LYS A 827 30.67 29.91 -3.21
CA LYS A 827 30.91 30.32 -1.82
C LYS A 827 29.87 29.71 -0.88
N LEU A 828 30.31 29.28 0.31
CA LEU A 828 29.47 28.77 1.39
C LEU A 828 28.97 29.93 2.25
N LEU A 829 27.65 29.99 2.43
CA LEU A 829 27.00 31.02 3.23
C LEU A 829 26.73 30.52 4.65
N GLU A 830 26.10 29.34 4.77
CA GLU A 830 25.74 28.73 6.04
C GLU A 830 25.46 27.23 5.91
N ILE A 831 25.43 26.53 7.04
CA ILE A 831 24.91 25.17 7.17
C ILE A 831 23.79 25.14 8.22
N ASN A 832 22.73 24.38 7.98
CA ASN A 832 21.54 24.36 8.84
C ASN A 832 21.12 22.92 9.18
N ALA A 833 21.07 22.65 10.50
CA ALA A 833 20.74 21.36 11.10
C ALA A 833 19.25 21.08 11.31
N LYS A 834 18.37 22.08 11.15
CA LYS A 834 16.90 21.93 11.19
C LYS A 834 16.28 22.57 9.96
N PRO A 835 16.60 22.06 8.75
CA PRO A 835 16.20 22.73 7.53
C PRO A 835 14.69 22.68 7.30
N ASP A 836 14.15 23.78 6.80
CA ASP A 836 12.81 23.80 6.21
C ASP A 836 12.82 23.13 4.83
N SER A 837 11.88 22.21 4.62
CA SER A 837 11.68 21.59 3.30
C SER A 837 10.99 22.57 2.34
N LEU A 838 11.79 23.32 1.57
CA LEU A 838 11.31 24.27 0.55
C LEU A 838 10.67 23.60 -0.69
N PHE A 839 10.66 22.27 -0.76
CA PHE A 839 10.12 21.54 -1.91
C PHE A 839 8.62 21.74 -2.15
N SER A 840 7.83 21.98 -1.10
CA SER A 840 6.41 22.31 -1.23
C SER A 840 6.20 23.65 -1.93
N GLN A 841 6.98 24.66 -1.56
CA GLN A 841 6.91 26.01 -2.11
C GLN A 841 7.21 26.03 -3.62
N ILE A 842 8.12 25.16 -4.09
CA ILE A 842 8.48 25.03 -5.52
C ILE A 842 7.69 23.95 -6.27
N ARG A 843 6.61 23.41 -5.67
CA ARG A 843 5.77 22.33 -6.23
C ARG A 843 6.58 21.11 -6.67
N ALA A 844 7.60 20.73 -5.89
CA ALA A 844 8.43 19.55 -6.10
C ALA A 844 8.00 18.41 -5.17
N TYR A 845 6.73 17.98 -5.27
CA TYR A 845 6.13 16.99 -4.36
C TYR A 845 6.84 15.63 -4.35
N LYS A 846 7.46 15.22 -5.47
CA LYS A 846 8.30 14.01 -5.53
C LYS A 846 9.54 14.13 -4.63
N LEU A 847 10.21 15.29 -4.63
CA LEU A 847 11.36 15.54 -3.75
C LEU A 847 10.95 15.69 -2.29
N ARG A 848 9.79 16.31 -2.02
CA ARG A 848 9.21 16.36 -0.67
C ARG A 848 8.97 14.95 -0.12
N THR A 849 8.38 14.08 -0.93
CA THR A 849 8.12 12.69 -0.56
C THR A 849 9.42 11.92 -0.34
N LEU A 850 10.39 12.06 -1.25
CA LEU A 850 11.71 11.45 -1.12
C LEU A 850 12.43 11.91 0.16
N ALA A 851 12.32 13.20 0.50
CA ALA A 851 12.90 13.75 1.72
C ALA A 851 12.33 13.12 2.99
N GLY A 852 10.99 12.99 3.05
CA GLY A 852 10.32 12.32 4.17
C GLY A 852 10.70 10.84 4.25
N ILE A 853 10.75 10.13 3.12
CA ILE A 853 11.15 8.72 3.08
C ILE A 853 12.58 8.53 3.59
N ARG A 854 13.54 9.33 3.12
CA ARG A 854 14.95 9.22 3.56
C ARG A 854 15.10 9.47 5.06
N LEU A 855 14.43 10.50 5.58
CA LEU A 855 14.39 10.78 7.01
C LEU A 855 13.88 9.57 7.80
N LEU A 856 12.72 9.03 7.42
CA LEU A 856 12.11 7.88 8.07
C LEU A 856 12.98 6.61 7.97
N ASN A 857 13.59 6.37 6.81
CA ASN A 857 14.47 5.24 6.57
C ASN A 857 15.77 5.34 7.38
N TYR A 858 16.37 6.52 7.48
CA TYR A 858 17.53 6.73 8.35
C TYR A 858 17.16 6.55 9.83
N ALA A 859 16.05 7.13 10.28
CA ALA A 859 15.53 6.95 11.64
C ALA A 859 15.25 5.46 11.95
N SER A 860 14.69 4.72 11.00
CA SER A 860 14.50 3.27 11.06
C SER A 860 15.82 2.53 11.26
N SER A 861 16.87 2.90 10.52
CA SER A 861 18.20 2.29 10.65
C SER A 861 18.83 2.55 12.02
N LEU A 862 18.66 3.76 12.59
CA LEU A 862 19.11 4.09 13.95
C LEU A 862 18.38 3.27 15.02
N ALA A 863 17.13 2.91 14.76
CA ALA A 863 16.33 2.06 15.63
C ALA A 863 16.62 0.55 15.44
N GLY A 864 17.58 0.17 14.59
CA GLY A 864 17.95 -1.24 14.35
C GLY A 864 17.05 -2.00 13.39
N TYR A 865 16.27 -1.30 12.55
CA TYR A 865 15.41 -1.92 11.55
C TYR A 865 16.07 -1.85 10.17
N GLU A 866 16.28 -2.99 9.53
CA GLU A 866 16.71 -3.07 8.13
C GLU A 866 15.51 -2.94 7.18
N GLU A 867 15.70 -2.28 6.04
CA GLU A 867 14.67 -2.23 4.99
C GLU A 867 14.65 -3.59 4.26
N GLU A 868 13.51 -4.27 4.30
CA GLU A 868 13.29 -5.44 3.43
C GLU A 868 13.35 -4.96 1.99
N LYS A 869 14.20 -5.61 1.17
CA LYS A 869 14.03 -5.51 -0.28
C LYS A 869 12.62 -6.03 -0.57
N GLU A 870 11.69 -5.14 -0.91
CA GLU A 870 10.42 -5.57 -1.49
C GLU A 870 10.79 -6.31 -2.77
N ASP A 871 10.67 -7.64 -2.72
CA ASP A 871 10.60 -8.45 -3.93
C ASP A 871 9.36 -7.97 -4.67
N LEU A 872 9.59 -7.06 -5.63
CA LEU A 872 8.64 -6.75 -6.69
C LEU A 872 8.60 -7.98 -7.61
N THR A 873 8.02 -9.07 -7.12
CA THR A 873 7.62 -10.24 -7.92
C THR A 873 6.18 -10.10 -8.33
#